data_AF-A0A7K7BAT8-F1
#
_entry.id   AF-A0A7K7BAT8-F1
#
_cell.length_a   1.000
_cell.length_b   1.000
_cell.length_c   1.000
_cell.angle_alpha   90.00
_cell.angle_beta   90.00
_cell.angle_gamma   90.00
#
_symmetry.space_group_name_H-M   'P 1'
#
loop_
_entity.id
_entity.type
_entity.pdbx_description
1 polymer ?
#
loop_
_entity_poly.entity_id
_entity_poly.type
_entity_poly.pdbx_seq_one_letter_code
_entity_poly.pdbx_strand_id
1 'polypeptide(L)'
;IRGEKAQSVCLSCFQYRCIQLRKSVEENTNVLQNLKKADEPAPVGNYNQRKEEEEKLLQKLSQQLQKLSLILEQDPYSVRDQKDPQTEDENEEDDGEEDEESSEEEDSDETDDEDELLDDPDVKECIAVGNFNAQQEGDLTLKKGEVLLIHDKKADGWWVAENSKGERGLVPKTYLAVYNNDEESQEESEEQIEEEDETAAGTNIERRTDSHWNAVRKAVTENDTVEILTTMGAIPAGFRLSTLHQLLEEGNQFRTSYFIQPELTPSQLAFKDLVWNPEKNTIHQRTTRVSIILTLLSCKMIPVPGVSIQVLSRHVRLCLFDGNRVLSNIHTVRATWLPKNPHTWTFSPRVTGILPSLLDGDCFVRSNSSSSDIGILFELGITYIRNSTGERGDVSCGWVFLKLFTSDGVPIPSKTYELLLNGGTPYERGVEVDPSVSRRASSNAFHQILTFRKQPALLVKLRSLSVESKDRLNLLPETLIGSRCYIHLLVFYRQLLGDALLKDRISMQNADLIFHPVLATFPQVMDQPDLIDALRSAWADKEQTLKRSEKRDQEFLKAQFVLVYHDSVFPLLHSTLLPSPKWAEEETEASRWKVIADFLKKTRENEGALQFLLSPDNSHKAFDISELTYDFLRETRKNSPPV
;
A
#
# COMPACT_ATOMS: atom_id res chain seq x y z
N ILE A 1 10.39 40.21 -28.81
CA ILE A 1 11.06 38.89 -28.90
C ILE A 1 11.21 38.17 -27.55
N ARG A 2 11.98 38.64 -26.55
CA ARG A 2 12.06 37.95 -25.24
C ARG A 2 10.77 38.02 -24.40
N GLY A 3 10.02 39.12 -24.45
CA GLY A 3 8.74 39.25 -23.73
C GLY A 3 7.57 38.45 -24.31
N GLU A 4 7.52 38.28 -25.64
CA GLU A 4 6.43 37.54 -26.32
C GLU A 4 6.55 36.02 -26.14
N LYS A 5 7.77 35.48 -26.05
CA LYS A 5 7.99 34.06 -25.76
C LYS A 5 7.56 33.68 -24.34
N ALA A 6 7.82 34.53 -23.35
CA ALA A 6 7.40 34.30 -21.96
C ALA A 6 5.86 34.33 -21.79
N GLN A 7 5.17 35.25 -22.48
CA GLN A 7 3.70 35.29 -22.49
C GLN A 7 3.07 34.06 -23.17
N SER A 8 3.69 33.54 -24.24
CA SER A 8 3.19 32.37 -24.96
C SER A 8 3.30 31.07 -24.15
N VAL A 9 4.40 30.87 -23.41
CA VAL A 9 4.62 29.68 -22.56
C VAL A 9 3.65 29.67 -21.37
N CYS A 10 3.39 30.85 -20.80
CA CYS A 10 2.42 31.03 -19.71
C CYS A 10 0.98 30.67 -20.16
N LEU A 11 0.57 31.12 -21.35
CA LEU A 11 -0.79 30.89 -21.87
C LEU A 11 -1.06 29.39 -22.15
N SER A 12 -0.09 28.64 -22.67
CA SER A 12 -0.22 27.19 -22.90
C SER A 12 -0.35 26.41 -21.59
N CYS A 13 0.40 26.76 -20.54
CA CYS A 13 0.28 26.14 -19.23
C CYS A 13 -1.12 26.40 -18.62
N PHE A 14 -1.63 27.62 -18.75
CA PHE A 14 -3.00 27.96 -18.32
C PHE A 14 -4.07 27.19 -19.09
N GLN A 15 -3.93 27.04 -20.41
CA GLN A 15 -4.84 26.22 -21.23
C GLN A 15 -4.82 24.75 -20.80
N TYR A 16 -3.63 24.18 -20.60
CA TYR A 16 -3.47 22.80 -20.15
C TYR A 16 -4.12 22.58 -18.77
N ARG A 17 -3.88 23.49 -17.81
CA ARG A 17 -4.51 23.42 -16.49
C ARG A 17 -6.02 23.55 -16.55
N CYS A 18 -6.55 24.42 -17.43
CA CYS A 18 -7.98 24.55 -17.67
C CYS A 18 -8.61 23.23 -18.16
N ILE A 19 -7.93 22.53 -19.08
CA ILE A 19 -8.36 21.21 -19.58
C ILE A 19 -8.37 20.18 -18.46
N GLN A 20 -7.31 20.13 -17.63
CA GLN A 20 -7.25 19.23 -16.47
C GLN A 20 -8.39 19.47 -15.48
N LEU A 21 -8.64 20.73 -15.12
CA LEU A 21 -9.72 21.11 -14.22
C LEU A 21 -11.09 20.75 -14.81
N ARG A 22 -11.29 20.97 -16.11
CA ARG A 22 -12.55 20.60 -16.79
C ARG A 22 -12.78 19.09 -16.74
N LYS A 23 -11.73 18.29 -16.99
CA LYS A 23 -11.80 16.84 -16.86
C LYS A 23 -12.15 16.42 -15.44
N SER A 24 -11.53 17.03 -14.44
CA SER A 24 -11.82 16.76 -13.02
C SER A 24 -13.26 17.14 -12.64
N VAL A 25 -13.80 18.25 -13.13
CA VAL A 25 -15.20 18.65 -12.93
C VAL A 25 -16.15 17.64 -13.56
N GLU A 26 -15.84 17.15 -14.77
CA GLU A 26 -16.64 16.13 -15.46
C GLU A 26 -16.62 14.79 -14.72
N GLU A 27 -15.44 14.33 -14.30
CA GLU A 27 -15.26 13.14 -13.47
C GLU A 27 -16.08 13.24 -12.17
N ASN A 28 -15.97 14.36 -11.45
CA ASN A 28 -16.73 14.59 -10.22
C ASN A 28 -18.24 14.67 -10.47
N THR A 29 -18.67 15.24 -11.60
CA THR A 29 -20.09 15.27 -12.00
C THR A 29 -20.62 13.86 -12.21
N ASN A 30 -19.85 13.01 -12.92
CA ASN A 30 -20.20 11.62 -13.15
C ASN A 30 -20.26 10.81 -11.84
N VAL A 31 -19.30 11.03 -10.93
CA VAL A 31 -19.32 10.42 -9.60
C VAL A 31 -20.58 10.84 -8.84
N LEU A 32 -20.85 12.15 -8.76
CA LEU A 32 -21.99 12.73 -8.07
C LEU A 32 -23.32 12.16 -8.58
N GLN A 33 -23.49 12.06 -9.90
CA GLN A 33 -24.70 11.48 -10.51
C GLN A 33 -24.94 10.04 -10.04
N ASN A 34 -23.88 9.24 -9.96
CA ASN A 34 -23.94 7.83 -9.55
C ASN A 34 -24.14 7.61 -8.05
N LEU A 35 -23.92 8.63 -7.21
CA LEU A 35 -24.11 8.51 -5.76
C LEU A 35 -25.57 8.26 -5.37
N LYS A 36 -25.83 7.24 -4.55
CA LYS A 36 -27.16 6.94 -4.01
C LYS A 36 -27.15 7.04 -2.49
N LYS A 37 -28.23 7.58 -1.94
CA LYS A 37 -28.44 7.64 -0.47
C LYS A 37 -28.38 6.26 0.20
N ALA A 38 -28.73 5.20 -0.53
CA ALA A 38 -28.68 3.82 -0.04
C ALA A 38 -27.25 3.31 0.21
N ASP A 39 -26.24 3.97 -0.36
CA ASP A 39 -24.82 3.61 -0.19
C ASP A 39 -24.26 4.14 1.14
N GLU A 40 -25.04 4.93 1.89
CA GLU A 40 -24.65 5.54 3.16
C GLU A 40 -25.08 4.66 4.35
N PRO A 41 -24.14 4.07 5.11
CA PRO A 41 -24.46 3.24 6.26
C PRO A 41 -24.89 4.04 7.49
N ALA A 42 -24.55 5.33 7.55
CA ALA A 42 -24.99 6.25 8.58
C ALA A 42 -25.97 7.28 7.99
N PRO A 43 -26.97 7.76 8.76
CA PRO A 43 -27.88 8.78 8.28
C PRO A 43 -27.13 10.09 7.98
N VAL A 44 -27.00 10.43 6.70
CA VAL A 44 -26.49 11.74 6.28
C VAL A 44 -27.65 12.74 6.21
N GLY A 45 -27.63 13.73 7.10
CA GLY A 45 -28.62 14.81 7.11
C GLY A 45 -28.61 15.61 5.81
N ASN A 46 -29.79 15.97 5.30
CA ASN A 46 -29.98 16.76 4.08
C ASN A 46 -29.23 16.24 2.84
N TYR A 47 -28.97 14.92 2.75
CA TYR A 47 -28.20 14.30 1.66
C TYR A 47 -28.61 14.78 0.25
N ASN A 48 -29.92 14.73 -0.07
CA ASN A 48 -30.41 15.10 -1.40
C ASN A 48 -30.20 16.59 -1.69
N GLN A 49 -30.40 17.45 -0.69
CA GLN A 49 -30.18 18.88 -0.83
C GLN A 49 -28.70 19.18 -1.09
N ARG A 50 -27.79 18.54 -0.34
CA ARG A 50 -26.34 18.69 -0.54
C ARG A 50 -25.89 18.20 -1.91
N LYS A 51 -26.43 17.06 -2.36
CA LYS A 51 -26.17 16.54 -3.71
C LYS A 51 -26.59 17.56 -4.79
N GLU A 52 -27.75 18.21 -4.62
CA GLU A 52 -28.23 19.25 -5.53
C GLU A 52 -27.38 20.53 -5.48
N GLU A 53 -26.95 20.95 -4.29
CA GLU A 53 -26.06 22.11 -4.09
C GLU A 53 -24.70 21.89 -4.77
N GLU A 54 -24.11 20.69 -4.62
CA GLU A 54 -22.85 20.32 -5.26
C GLU A 54 -22.98 20.23 -6.78
N GLU A 55 -24.12 19.72 -7.28
CA GLU A 55 -24.41 19.67 -8.72
C GLU A 55 -24.46 21.09 -9.31
N LYS A 56 -25.09 22.03 -8.61
CA LYS A 56 -25.12 23.45 -9.02
C LYS A 56 -23.73 24.08 -9.01
N LEU A 57 -22.88 23.73 -8.03
CA LEU A 57 -21.51 24.21 -7.94
C LEU A 57 -20.65 23.69 -9.11
N LEU A 58 -20.70 22.38 -9.39
CA LEU A 58 -19.99 21.77 -10.52
C LEU A 58 -20.47 22.34 -11.86
N GLN A 59 -21.77 22.58 -12.03
CA GLN A 59 -22.30 23.24 -13.21
C GLN A 59 -21.76 24.67 -13.36
N LYS A 60 -21.69 25.44 -12.27
CA LYS A 60 -21.11 26.79 -12.27
C LYS A 60 -19.63 26.76 -12.64
N LEU A 61 -18.85 25.86 -12.05
CA LEU A 61 -17.43 25.69 -12.34
C LEU A 61 -17.20 25.27 -13.80
N SER A 62 -17.99 24.33 -14.32
CA SER A 62 -17.96 23.92 -15.71
C SER A 62 -18.21 25.09 -16.66
N GLN A 63 -19.21 25.92 -16.37
CA GLN A 63 -19.50 27.13 -17.17
C GLN A 63 -18.36 28.16 -17.08
N GLN A 64 -17.75 28.35 -15.91
CA GLN A 64 -16.62 29.27 -15.74
C GLN A 64 -15.39 28.79 -16.52
N LEU A 65 -15.06 27.50 -16.45
CA LEU A 65 -13.95 26.90 -17.20
C LEU A 65 -14.19 26.92 -18.71
N GLN A 66 -15.44 26.70 -19.16
CA GLN A 66 -15.80 26.85 -20.58
C GLN A 66 -15.61 28.29 -21.07
N LYS A 67 -16.05 29.28 -20.30
CA LYS A 67 -15.83 30.70 -20.62
C LYS A 67 -14.34 31.04 -20.65
N LEU A 68 -13.57 30.52 -19.69
CA LEU A 68 -12.12 30.73 -19.64
C LEU A 68 -11.42 30.11 -20.86
N SER A 69 -11.79 28.88 -21.25
CA SER A 69 -11.29 28.23 -22.47
C SER A 69 -11.55 29.09 -23.70
N LEU A 70 -12.77 29.62 -23.86
CA LEU A 70 -13.13 30.48 -24.99
C LEU A 70 -12.33 31.78 -25.03
N ILE A 71 -11.99 32.36 -23.86
CA ILE A 71 -11.15 33.56 -23.77
C ILE A 71 -9.70 33.21 -24.12
N LEU A 72 -9.18 32.09 -23.62
CA LEU A 72 -7.82 31.62 -23.88
C LEU A 72 -7.62 31.18 -25.34
N GLU A 73 -8.70 30.83 -26.05
CA GLU A 73 -8.70 30.49 -27.48
C GLU A 73 -8.85 31.73 -28.39
N GLN A 74 -9.25 32.89 -27.86
CA GLN A 74 -9.38 34.13 -28.63
C GLN A 74 -8.06 34.92 -28.63
N ASP A 75 -7.46 35.05 -29.83
CA ASP A 75 -6.26 35.86 -30.07
C ASP A 75 -6.48 37.34 -29.64
N PRO A 76 -5.57 37.96 -28.86
CA PRO A 76 -5.68 39.36 -28.42
C PRO A 76 -5.58 40.40 -29.56
N TYR A 77 -5.44 39.97 -30.82
CA TYR A 77 -5.31 40.84 -31.99
C TYR A 77 -6.64 41.17 -32.70
N SER A 78 -7.79 40.70 -32.20
CA SER A 78 -9.05 40.78 -32.94
C SER A 78 -9.97 41.97 -32.60
N VAL A 79 -9.63 42.83 -31.64
CA VAL A 79 -10.50 43.96 -31.24
C VAL A 79 -9.72 45.27 -31.17
N ARG A 80 -9.31 45.80 -32.32
CA ARG A 80 -8.96 47.22 -32.48
C ARG A 80 -9.33 47.73 -33.86
N ASP A 81 -10.62 48.00 -34.05
CA ASP A 81 -11.06 48.98 -35.05
C ASP A 81 -12.42 49.57 -34.64
N GLN A 82 -12.39 50.59 -33.78
CA GLN A 82 -13.08 51.86 -34.00
C GLN A 82 -12.68 52.90 -32.93
N LYS A 83 -12.45 54.12 -33.43
CA LYS A 83 -11.79 55.30 -32.83
C LYS A 83 -12.54 55.95 -31.65
N ASP A 84 -11.79 56.27 -30.60
CA ASP A 84 -11.56 57.59 -29.92
C ASP A 84 -12.40 58.83 -30.32
N PRO A 85 -12.41 59.93 -29.52
CA PRO A 85 -12.67 60.09 -28.07
C PRO A 85 -13.50 61.37 -27.77
N GLN A 86 -14.06 61.55 -26.56
CA GLN A 86 -14.41 62.88 -25.97
C GLN A 86 -14.97 62.67 -24.53
N THR A 87 -14.20 63.02 -23.50
CA THR A 87 -14.20 64.28 -22.70
C THR A 87 -15.12 64.24 -21.48
N GLU A 88 -14.56 64.72 -20.36
CA GLU A 88 -15.25 65.38 -19.23
C GLU A 88 -16.10 64.44 -18.34
N ASP A 89 -16.13 64.49 -17.01
CA ASP A 89 -15.60 65.43 -16.02
C ASP A 89 -15.64 64.72 -14.65
N GLU A 90 -14.69 65.13 -13.80
CA GLU A 90 -14.80 65.50 -12.38
C GLU A 90 -15.71 64.75 -11.36
N ASN A 91 -15.15 64.71 -10.14
CA ASN A 91 -15.75 64.70 -8.79
C ASN A 91 -15.52 63.40 -8.00
N GLU A 92 -14.57 63.43 -7.02
CA GLU A 92 -14.77 63.80 -5.60
C GLU A 92 -15.27 62.56 -4.82
N GLU A 93 -14.77 62.08 -3.68
CA GLU A 93 -13.96 62.50 -2.52
C GLU A 93 -13.27 61.20 -2.01
N ASP A 94 -12.00 61.14 -1.61
CA ASP A 94 -11.37 61.52 -0.31
C ASP A 94 -12.02 61.02 0.98
N ASP A 95 -11.16 60.81 1.99
CA ASP A 95 -11.28 60.17 3.32
C ASP A 95 -10.83 58.69 3.29
N GLY A 96 -9.55 58.35 3.53
CA GLY A 96 -8.70 58.69 4.69
C GLY A 96 -8.90 57.60 5.76
N GLU A 97 -7.93 56.96 6.41
CA GLU A 97 -6.47 57.01 6.55
C GLU A 97 -6.02 55.62 7.09
N GLU A 98 -4.78 55.21 6.78
CA GLU A 98 -3.74 54.61 7.69
C GLU A 98 -4.15 53.42 8.62
N ASP A 99 -3.46 52.28 8.74
CA ASP A 99 -2.02 51.97 8.63
C ASP A 99 -1.77 50.45 8.45
N GLU A 100 -0.66 50.19 7.75
CA GLU A 100 0.33 49.09 7.83
C GLU A 100 0.02 47.79 8.59
N GLU A 101 0.05 46.66 7.87
CA GLU A 101 0.93 45.54 8.23
C GLU A 101 1.58 44.92 6.98
N SER A 102 2.89 44.73 7.10
CA SER A 102 3.82 44.13 6.15
C SER A 102 3.51 42.65 5.91
N SER A 103 3.38 42.24 4.64
CA SER A 103 3.48 40.85 4.22
C SER A 103 4.49 40.73 3.07
N GLU A 104 5.72 40.37 3.41
CA GLU A 104 6.70 39.85 2.47
C GLU A 104 6.25 38.43 2.07
N GLU A 105 5.79 38.28 0.82
CA GLU A 105 5.65 36.98 0.19
C GLU A 105 7.01 36.60 -0.41
N GLU A 106 7.66 35.60 0.18
CA GLU A 106 8.77 34.88 -0.47
C GLU A 106 8.20 33.67 -1.21
N ASP A 107 8.34 33.76 -2.52
CA ASP A 107 8.21 32.71 -3.53
C ASP A 107 9.48 31.84 -3.51
N SER A 108 9.35 30.51 -3.52
CA SER A 108 10.40 29.64 -4.10
C SER A 108 9.88 28.24 -4.41
N ASP A 109 9.93 27.97 -5.72
CA ASP A 109 9.71 26.74 -6.45
C ASP A 109 10.71 25.63 -6.09
N GLU A 110 10.24 24.37 -6.05
CA GLU A 110 11.07 23.21 -6.43
C GLU A 110 10.17 22.15 -7.08
N THR A 111 10.12 22.13 -8.42
CA THR A 111 10.07 20.96 -9.33
C THR A 111 9.72 21.42 -10.74
N ASP A 112 10.71 21.78 -11.58
CA ASP A 112 10.51 21.88 -13.04
C ASP A 112 11.83 21.91 -13.88
N ASP A 113 12.97 21.46 -13.34
CA ASP A 113 14.29 21.69 -13.98
C ASP A 113 14.66 20.73 -15.15
N GLU A 114 13.86 19.72 -15.50
CA GLU A 114 14.21 18.77 -16.59
C GLU A 114 13.69 19.21 -17.98
N ASP A 115 12.62 20.00 -18.06
CA ASP A 115 12.02 20.41 -19.34
C ASP A 115 12.72 21.61 -20.01
N GLU A 116 13.44 22.45 -19.24
CA GLU A 116 14.19 23.60 -19.76
C GLU A 116 15.45 23.19 -20.57
N LEU A 117 16.04 22.02 -20.31
CA LEU A 117 17.30 21.58 -20.94
C LEU A 117 17.14 21.17 -22.41
N LEU A 118 15.93 20.78 -22.84
CA LEU A 118 15.65 20.36 -24.22
C LEU A 118 15.60 21.54 -25.21
N ASP A 119 15.31 22.75 -24.73
CA ASP A 119 15.19 23.96 -25.55
C ASP A 119 16.54 24.66 -25.80
N ASP A 120 17.64 24.12 -25.28
CA ASP A 120 18.98 24.58 -25.60
C ASP A 120 19.30 24.31 -27.10
N PRO A 121 19.75 25.33 -27.87
CA PRO A 121 20.13 25.16 -29.27
C PRO A 121 21.31 24.18 -29.48
N ASP A 122 22.09 23.85 -28.46
CA ASP A 122 23.26 22.98 -28.56
C ASP A 122 22.96 21.48 -28.36
N VAL A 123 21.76 21.11 -27.90
CA VAL A 123 21.34 19.69 -27.76
C VAL A 123 21.03 19.08 -29.13
N LYS A 124 21.88 18.13 -29.55
CA LYS A 124 21.78 17.41 -30.82
C LYS A 124 21.35 15.95 -30.69
N GLU A 125 21.54 15.33 -29.53
CA GLU A 125 21.25 13.92 -29.29
C GLU A 125 20.27 13.78 -28.12
N CYS A 126 19.17 13.05 -28.36
CA CYS A 126 18.12 12.79 -27.38
C CYS A 126 17.80 11.29 -27.32
N ILE A 127 17.26 10.82 -26.21
CA ILE A 127 16.75 9.45 -26.07
C ILE A 127 15.23 9.45 -26.02
N ALA A 128 14.60 8.50 -26.68
CA ALA A 128 13.16 8.33 -26.64
C ALA A 128 12.73 7.80 -25.26
N VAL A 129 11.94 8.55 -24.50
CA VAL A 129 11.43 8.12 -23.18
C VAL A 129 10.17 7.28 -23.24
N GLY A 130 9.57 7.15 -24.43
CA GLY A 130 8.37 6.36 -24.69
C GLY A 130 8.34 5.81 -26.12
N ASN A 131 7.49 4.80 -26.36
CA ASN A 131 7.22 4.30 -27.71
C ASN A 131 6.27 5.26 -28.43
N PHE A 132 6.57 5.63 -29.66
CA PHE A 132 5.70 6.44 -30.51
C PHE A 132 5.56 5.75 -31.88
N ASN A 133 4.34 5.42 -32.28
CA ASN A 133 4.08 4.84 -33.60
C ASN A 133 3.72 5.97 -34.57
N ALA A 134 4.38 6.02 -35.73
CA ALA A 134 4.10 6.99 -36.78
C ALA A 134 2.60 6.95 -37.16
N GLN A 135 1.92 8.10 -37.08
CA GLN A 135 0.48 8.19 -37.33
C GLN A 135 0.18 8.81 -38.70
N GLN A 136 1.12 9.57 -39.26
CA GLN A 136 1.02 10.22 -40.56
C GLN A 136 2.27 9.96 -41.41
N GLU A 137 2.11 10.14 -42.74
CA GLU A 137 3.20 10.00 -43.69
C GLU A 137 4.22 11.15 -43.46
N GLY A 138 5.39 10.81 -42.93
CA GLY A 138 6.41 11.76 -42.51
C GLY A 138 6.78 11.71 -41.01
N ASP A 139 6.01 10.98 -40.20
CA ASP A 139 6.33 10.71 -38.79
C ASP A 139 7.39 9.60 -38.67
N LEU A 140 8.25 9.71 -37.66
CA LEU A 140 9.22 8.66 -37.33
C LEU A 140 8.68 7.81 -36.18
N THR A 141 8.71 6.49 -36.33
CA THR A 141 8.36 5.56 -35.24
C THR A 141 9.52 5.45 -34.27
N LEU A 142 9.26 5.64 -32.98
CA LEU A 142 10.23 5.57 -31.89
C LEU A 142 9.97 4.37 -30.98
N LYS A 143 11.05 3.74 -30.52
CA LYS A 143 10.99 2.84 -29.36
C LYS A 143 11.63 3.50 -28.14
N LYS A 144 11.04 3.29 -26.96
CA LYS A 144 11.61 3.75 -25.69
C LYS A 144 13.03 3.21 -25.54
N GLY A 145 13.97 4.11 -25.22
CA GLY A 145 15.40 3.85 -25.14
C GLY A 145 16.18 4.15 -26.43
N GLU A 146 15.52 4.50 -27.53
CA GLU A 146 16.17 4.77 -28.82
C GLU A 146 16.83 6.15 -28.84
N VAL A 147 18.12 6.21 -29.20
CA VAL A 147 18.87 7.47 -29.34
C VAL A 147 18.62 8.06 -30.73
N LEU A 148 18.36 9.36 -30.76
CA LEU A 148 17.88 10.12 -31.90
C LEU A 148 18.73 11.38 -32.09
N LEU A 149 19.11 11.65 -33.33
CA LEU A 149 19.81 12.87 -33.71
C LEU A 149 18.79 13.92 -34.18
N ILE A 150 18.72 15.06 -33.48
CA ILE A 150 17.78 16.14 -33.77
C ILE A 150 18.36 17.07 -34.84
N HIS A 151 17.67 17.18 -35.97
CA HIS A 151 18.06 18.01 -37.12
C HIS A 151 17.35 19.36 -37.14
N ASP A 152 16.08 19.41 -36.73
CA ASP A 152 15.29 20.65 -36.74
C ASP A 152 14.29 20.67 -35.58
N LYS A 153 14.29 21.76 -34.80
CA LYS A 153 13.42 21.97 -33.64
C LYS A 153 12.35 22.99 -34.01
N LYS A 154 11.16 22.51 -34.39
CA LYS A 154 10.01 23.38 -34.66
C LYS A 154 9.31 23.78 -33.36
N ALA A 155 8.78 25.00 -33.34
CA ALA A 155 8.11 25.58 -32.18
C ALA A 155 6.72 24.97 -31.88
N ASP A 156 6.21 24.11 -32.78
CA ASP A 156 4.94 23.38 -32.63
C ASP A 156 5.08 22.06 -31.85
N GLY A 157 6.29 21.76 -31.33
CA GLY A 157 6.57 20.57 -30.55
C GLY A 157 6.88 19.32 -31.37
N TRP A 158 6.96 19.43 -32.71
CA TRP A 158 7.33 18.33 -33.61
C TRP A 158 8.73 18.53 -34.20
N TRP A 159 9.67 17.71 -33.78
CA TRP A 159 11.08 17.83 -34.19
C TRP A 159 11.40 16.85 -35.31
N VAL A 160 12.29 17.26 -36.21
CA VAL A 160 12.81 16.34 -37.23
C VAL A 160 13.99 15.61 -36.61
N ALA A 161 13.83 14.30 -36.40
CA ALA A 161 14.84 13.43 -35.82
C ALA A 161 15.27 12.34 -36.80
N GLU A 162 16.49 11.84 -36.63
CA GLU A 162 17.03 10.68 -37.34
C GLU A 162 17.31 9.56 -36.34
N ASN A 163 16.79 8.35 -36.59
CA ASN A 163 17.07 7.19 -35.75
C ASN A 163 18.40 6.51 -36.10
N SER A 164 18.79 5.55 -35.27
CA SER A 164 20.00 4.72 -35.47
C SER A 164 20.02 3.95 -36.79
N LYS A 165 18.87 3.80 -37.46
CA LYS A 165 18.72 3.16 -38.78
C LYS A 165 18.83 4.13 -39.96
N GLY A 166 19.04 5.43 -39.70
CA GLY A 166 19.15 6.48 -40.71
C GLY A 166 17.82 6.97 -41.28
N GLU A 167 16.69 6.60 -40.65
CA GLU A 167 15.36 7.04 -41.05
C GLU A 167 15.05 8.39 -40.40
N ARG A 168 14.57 9.35 -41.21
CA ARG A 168 14.23 10.70 -40.77
C ARG A 168 12.74 10.93 -40.79
N GLY A 169 12.22 11.53 -39.74
CA GLY A 169 10.82 11.93 -39.66
C GLY A 169 10.51 12.80 -38.47
N LEU A 170 9.25 13.20 -38.35
CA LEU A 170 8.76 14.05 -37.28
C LEU A 170 8.49 13.23 -36.01
N VAL A 171 8.94 13.75 -34.87
CA VAL A 171 8.74 13.16 -33.55
C VAL A 171 8.28 14.21 -32.55
N PRO A 172 7.35 13.88 -31.65
CA PRO A 172 6.91 14.81 -30.61
C PRO A 172 8.00 15.00 -29.54
N LYS A 173 8.31 16.25 -29.18
CA LYS A 173 9.27 16.62 -28.12
C LYS A 173 8.99 15.89 -26.80
N THR A 174 7.72 15.69 -26.46
CA THR A 174 7.28 15.04 -25.20
C THR A 174 7.68 13.57 -25.07
N TYR A 175 8.22 12.97 -26.13
CA TYR A 175 8.74 11.60 -26.14
C TYR A 175 10.27 11.57 -26.12
N LEU A 176 10.95 12.70 -25.94
CA LEU A 176 12.40 12.83 -25.96
C LEU A 176 12.93 13.36 -24.63
N ALA A 177 14.10 12.88 -24.21
CA ALA A 177 14.90 13.44 -23.11
C ALA A 177 16.35 13.64 -23.58
N VAL A 178 17.11 14.54 -22.93
CA VAL A 178 18.52 14.79 -23.27
C VAL A 178 19.35 13.53 -23.01
N TYR A 179 20.16 13.12 -23.98
CA TYR A 179 21.02 11.95 -23.84
C TYR A 179 22.29 12.34 -23.07
N ASN A 180 22.41 11.94 -21.79
CA ASN A 180 23.62 12.10 -20.98
C ASN A 180 24.48 10.83 -21.08
N ASN A 181 25.69 10.95 -21.63
CA ASN A 181 26.56 9.82 -21.95
C ASN A 181 27.41 9.29 -20.79
N ASP A 182 26.89 9.33 -19.56
CA ASP A 182 27.55 8.78 -18.38
C ASP A 182 26.79 7.55 -17.90
N GLU A 183 26.78 6.48 -18.71
CA GLU A 183 26.62 5.06 -18.32
C GLU A 183 26.45 4.19 -19.58
N GLU A 184 27.56 3.85 -20.24
CA GLU A 184 27.56 2.84 -21.30
C GLU A 184 27.90 1.43 -20.78
N SER A 185 27.14 0.48 -21.34
CA SER A 185 27.52 -0.88 -21.77
C SER A 185 27.11 -2.07 -20.89
N GLN A 186 26.00 -2.74 -21.26
CA GLN A 186 26.02 -3.99 -22.05
C GLN A 186 24.61 -4.62 -22.15
N GLU A 187 24.02 -4.57 -23.35
CA GLU A 187 23.03 -5.53 -23.85
C GLU A 187 23.63 -6.23 -25.07
N GLU A 188 23.50 -7.55 -25.19
CA GLU A 188 23.47 -8.23 -26.49
C GLU A 188 22.43 -9.38 -26.50
N SER A 189 21.38 -9.14 -27.28
CA SER A 189 20.62 -10.05 -28.15
C SER A 189 19.99 -11.34 -27.60
N GLU A 190 18.65 -11.37 -27.54
CA GLU A 190 17.84 -12.59 -27.58
C GLU A 190 17.04 -12.67 -28.89
N GLU A 191 17.28 -13.76 -29.63
CA GLU A 191 16.54 -14.14 -30.82
C GLU A 191 15.18 -14.76 -30.47
N GLN A 192 14.22 -14.51 -31.36
CA GLN A 192 12.82 -14.92 -31.30
C GLN A 192 12.65 -16.45 -31.47
N ILE A 193 11.82 -17.08 -30.64
CA ILE A 193 11.13 -18.32 -30.99
C ILE A 193 9.63 -18.12 -30.73
N GLU A 194 8.87 -18.03 -31.82
CA GLU A 194 7.41 -18.17 -31.86
C GLU A 194 7.07 -19.67 -31.87
N GLU A 195 6.19 -20.11 -30.97
CA GLU A 195 5.34 -21.27 -31.23
C GLU A 195 3.89 -20.89 -30.93
N GLU A 196 3.08 -21.03 -31.98
CA GLU A 196 1.64 -20.81 -32.07
C GLU A 196 0.84 -21.79 -31.22
N ASP A 197 -0.26 -21.33 -30.62
CA ASP A 197 -1.50 -22.11 -30.62
C ASP A 197 -2.71 -21.16 -30.68
N GLU A 198 -3.38 -21.16 -31.84
CA GLU A 198 -4.69 -20.55 -32.02
C GLU A 198 -5.77 -21.49 -31.47
N THR A 199 -6.68 -20.99 -30.63
CA THR A 199 -8.08 -20.74 -31.05
C THR A 199 -9.01 -20.30 -29.90
N ALA A 200 -9.81 -19.29 -30.26
CA ALA A 200 -11.21 -19.05 -29.92
C ALA A 200 -11.60 -18.17 -28.72
N ALA A 201 -12.29 -17.08 -29.13
CA ALA A 201 -13.30 -16.25 -28.46
C ALA A 201 -12.79 -15.02 -27.70
N GLY A 202 -12.77 -13.93 -28.47
CA GLY A 202 -12.46 -12.56 -28.08
C GLY A 202 -13.19 -12.07 -26.82
N THR A 203 -12.37 -11.58 -25.91
CA THR A 203 -12.64 -10.44 -25.04
C THR A 203 -11.42 -9.54 -25.13
N ASN A 204 -11.63 -8.25 -25.42
CA ASN A 204 -10.57 -7.25 -25.35
C ASN A 204 -10.02 -7.24 -23.92
N ILE A 205 -8.83 -7.79 -23.73
CA ILE A 205 -8.08 -7.66 -22.49
C ILE A 205 -7.43 -6.27 -22.53
N GLU A 206 -8.09 -5.29 -21.93
CA GLU A 206 -7.40 -4.06 -21.50
C GLU A 206 -6.20 -4.49 -20.64
N ARG A 207 -4.99 -4.12 -21.07
CA ARG A 207 -3.77 -4.33 -20.28
C ARG A 207 -3.91 -3.55 -18.98
N ARG A 208 -4.27 -4.27 -17.91
CA ARG A 208 -4.39 -3.72 -16.55
C ARG A 208 -3.04 -3.22 -16.05
N THR A 209 -2.97 -1.94 -15.72
CA THR A 209 -1.84 -1.27 -15.05
C THR A 209 -2.17 -1.11 -13.57
N ASP A 210 -2.39 -2.21 -12.85
CA ASP A 210 -2.47 -2.17 -11.38
C ASP A 210 -1.13 -2.64 -10.77
N SER A 211 -0.84 -2.16 -9.55
CA SER A 211 0.35 -2.57 -8.79
C SER A 211 0.39 -4.08 -8.60
N HIS A 212 -0.78 -4.69 -8.38
CA HIS A 212 -0.94 -6.15 -8.32
C HIS A 212 -0.34 -6.87 -9.54
N TRP A 213 -0.66 -6.45 -10.76
CA TRP A 213 -0.12 -7.05 -12.00
C TRP A 213 1.36 -6.74 -12.21
N ASN A 214 1.87 -5.63 -11.69
CA ASN A 214 3.30 -5.34 -11.71
C ASN A 214 4.08 -6.28 -10.79
N ALA A 215 3.64 -6.51 -9.55
CA ALA A 215 4.23 -7.52 -8.66
C ALA A 215 4.13 -8.92 -9.27
N VAL A 216 2.97 -9.28 -9.82
CA VAL A 216 2.82 -10.58 -10.49
C VAL A 216 3.77 -10.70 -11.68
N ARG A 217 3.87 -9.65 -12.50
CA ARG A 217 4.83 -9.61 -13.61
C ARG A 217 6.24 -9.76 -13.08
N LYS A 218 6.65 -8.98 -12.09
CA LYS A 218 7.98 -9.03 -11.47
C LYS A 218 8.31 -10.44 -10.94
N ALA A 219 7.40 -11.09 -10.23
CA ALA A 219 7.58 -12.45 -9.74
C ALA A 219 7.70 -13.51 -10.86
N VAL A 220 7.10 -13.25 -12.02
CA VAL A 220 7.07 -14.18 -13.16
C VAL A 220 8.17 -13.87 -14.20
N THR A 221 8.51 -12.60 -14.43
CA THR A 221 9.43 -12.13 -15.48
C THR A 221 10.83 -11.85 -14.97
N GLU A 222 11.03 -11.39 -13.73
CA GLU A 222 12.39 -11.29 -13.12
C GLU A 222 12.85 -12.64 -12.58
N ASN A 223 12.61 -13.70 -13.35
CA ASN A 223 12.98 -15.07 -12.99
C ASN A 223 14.47 -15.35 -13.23
N ASP A 224 15.21 -14.48 -13.93
CA ASP A 224 16.62 -14.70 -14.28
C ASP A 224 17.50 -14.95 -13.05
N THR A 225 17.29 -14.19 -11.97
CA THR A 225 18.05 -14.37 -10.72
C THR A 225 17.76 -15.72 -10.06
N VAL A 226 16.49 -16.14 -10.04
CA VAL A 226 16.03 -17.42 -9.49
C VAL A 226 16.46 -18.58 -10.39
N GLU A 227 16.48 -18.40 -11.70
CA GLU A 227 16.90 -19.38 -12.68
C GLU A 227 18.42 -19.61 -12.60
N ILE A 228 19.21 -18.55 -12.43
CA ILE A 228 20.64 -18.66 -12.11
C ILE A 228 20.83 -19.44 -10.81
N LEU A 229 20.11 -19.09 -9.75
CA LEU A 229 20.19 -19.81 -8.47
C LEU A 229 19.78 -21.27 -8.59
N THR A 230 18.75 -21.57 -9.38
CA THR A 230 18.29 -22.94 -9.64
C THR A 230 19.34 -23.73 -10.43
N THR A 231 19.90 -23.13 -11.48
CA THR A 231 20.95 -23.72 -12.34
C THR A 231 22.22 -24.00 -11.55
N MET A 232 22.57 -23.11 -10.61
CA MET A 232 23.68 -23.31 -9.69
C MET A 232 23.39 -24.34 -8.58
N GLY A 233 22.18 -24.92 -8.52
CA GLY A 233 21.75 -25.83 -7.46
C GLY A 233 21.60 -25.14 -6.09
N ALA A 234 21.49 -23.82 -6.06
CA ALA A 234 21.33 -23.01 -4.85
C ALA A 234 19.90 -23.09 -4.28
N ILE A 235 18.90 -23.22 -5.15
CA ILE A 235 17.49 -23.38 -4.76
C ILE A 235 16.82 -24.48 -5.61
N PRO A 236 15.79 -25.16 -5.07
CA PRO A 236 15.00 -26.13 -5.81
C PRO A 236 14.23 -25.50 -6.99
N ALA A 237 14.03 -26.28 -8.07
CA ALA A 237 13.41 -25.79 -9.31
C ALA A 237 11.96 -25.29 -9.18
N GLY A 238 11.25 -25.72 -8.13
CA GLY A 238 9.90 -25.25 -7.84
C GLY A 238 9.84 -23.90 -7.12
N PHE A 239 10.97 -23.29 -6.77
CA PHE A 239 11.02 -22.02 -6.04
C PHE A 239 10.92 -20.85 -7.01
N ARG A 240 10.32 -19.75 -6.56
CA ARG A 240 10.21 -18.47 -7.28
C ARG A 240 10.44 -17.31 -6.32
N LEU A 241 10.56 -16.08 -6.84
CA LEU A 241 10.50 -14.90 -5.99
C LEU A 241 9.15 -14.86 -5.25
N SER A 242 9.15 -14.42 -3.98
CA SER A 242 7.90 -14.37 -3.19
C SER A 242 6.97 -13.28 -3.72
N THR A 243 5.79 -13.70 -4.19
CA THR A 243 4.76 -12.79 -4.69
C THR A 243 4.25 -11.87 -3.59
N LEU A 244 3.95 -12.42 -2.41
CA LEU A 244 3.43 -11.62 -1.29
C LEU A 244 4.51 -10.70 -0.70
N HIS A 245 5.80 -11.06 -0.82
CA HIS A 245 6.88 -10.15 -0.46
C HIS A 245 6.92 -8.95 -1.41
N GLN A 246 6.90 -9.18 -2.72
CA GLN A 246 6.94 -8.09 -3.69
C GLN A 246 5.78 -7.12 -3.51
N LEU A 247 4.57 -7.62 -3.27
CA LEU A 247 3.41 -6.78 -2.93
C LEU A 247 3.64 -5.93 -1.67
N LEU A 248 4.30 -6.47 -0.63
CA LEU A 248 4.63 -5.73 0.59
C LEU A 248 5.68 -4.63 0.37
N GLU A 249 6.55 -4.79 -0.63
CA GLU A 249 7.59 -3.81 -1.00
C GLU A 249 7.03 -2.69 -1.90
N GLU A 250 6.00 -2.95 -2.70
CA GLU A 250 5.39 -1.94 -3.59
C GLU A 250 4.68 -0.80 -2.86
N GLY A 251 4.25 -0.99 -1.62
CA GLY A 251 3.67 0.09 -0.83
C GLY A 251 2.89 -0.35 0.41
N ASN A 252 2.20 0.61 1.02
CA ASN A 252 1.50 0.42 2.30
C ASN A 252 0.15 -0.27 2.15
N GLN A 253 -0.39 -0.38 0.95
CA GLN A 253 -1.74 -0.89 0.66
C GLN A 253 -1.99 -2.33 1.12
N PHE A 254 -0.94 -3.13 1.36
CA PHE A 254 -1.03 -4.50 1.88
C PHE A 254 -0.55 -4.62 3.33
N ARG A 255 -0.24 -3.51 3.99
CA ARG A 255 0.21 -3.47 5.40
C ARG A 255 -0.97 -3.39 6.36
N THR A 256 -0.73 -3.77 7.61
CA THR A 256 -1.78 -3.73 8.63
C THR A 256 -2.17 -2.29 8.95
N SER A 257 -1.20 -1.38 8.98
CA SER A 257 -1.39 0.07 9.12
C SER A 257 -2.47 0.63 8.17
N TYR A 258 -2.48 0.20 6.91
CA TYR A 258 -3.50 0.63 5.94
C TYR A 258 -4.89 0.07 6.27
N PHE A 259 -4.99 -1.20 6.65
CA PHE A 259 -6.29 -1.87 6.86
C PHE A 259 -7.00 -1.50 8.17
N ILE A 260 -6.30 -0.90 9.14
CA ILE A 260 -6.90 -0.44 10.41
C ILE A 260 -7.50 0.96 10.31
N GLN A 261 -7.13 1.73 9.28
CA GLN A 261 -7.68 3.06 9.03
C GLN A 261 -9.14 2.95 8.57
N PRO A 262 -9.99 3.94 8.90
CA PRO A 262 -11.36 3.96 8.43
C PRO A 262 -11.45 4.18 6.92
N GLU A 263 -12.55 3.71 6.33
CA GLU A 263 -12.87 3.91 4.91
C GLU A 263 -14.00 4.93 4.78
N LEU A 264 -13.87 5.89 3.86
CA LEU A 264 -14.93 6.83 3.54
C LEU A 264 -16.00 6.18 2.64
N THR A 265 -17.23 6.60 2.83
CA THR A 265 -18.34 6.30 1.91
C THR A 265 -18.09 6.92 0.53
N PRO A 266 -18.78 6.46 -0.54
CA PRO A 266 -18.65 7.07 -1.86
C PRO A 266 -18.91 8.59 -1.88
N SER A 267 -19.82 9.09 -1.04
CA SER A 267 -20.06 10.54 -0.93
C SER A 267 -19.01 11.28 -0.11
N GLN A 268 -18.14 10.56 0.60
CA GLN A 268 -17.15 11.08 1.55
C GLN A 268 -17.76 11.85 2.74
N LEU A 269 -19.08 11.77 2.95
CA LEU A 269 -19.78 12.47 4.05
C LEU A 269 -19.88 11.65 5.34
N ALA A 270 -19.55 10.37 5.27
CA ALA A 270 -19.55 9.44 6.40
C ALA A 270 -18.49 8.36 6.21
N PHE A 271 -18.20 7.62 7.29
CA PHE A 271 -17.34 6.44 7.24
C PHE A 271 -18.16 5.19 6.93
N LYS A 272 -17.65 4.37 6.01
CA LYS A 272 -18.29 3.14 5.55
C LYS A 272 -18.28 2.06 6.63
N ASP A 273 -17.18 1.96 7.35
CA ASP A 273 -16.86 0.85 8.26
C ASP A 273 -16.74 1.27 9.74
N LEU A 274 -16.98 2.56 10.05
CA LEU A 274 -16.97 3.13 11.40
C LEU A 274 -18.28 3.88 11.66
N VAL A 275 -19.11 3.40 12.57
CA VAL A 275 -20.42 4.02 12.87
C VAL A 275 -20.64 4.03 14.39
N TRP A 276 -21.11 5.14 14.94
CA TRP A 276 -21.30 5.32 16.39
C TRP A 276 -22.62 4.72 16.88
N ASN A 277 -22.60 3.98 17.99
CA ASN A 277 -23.78 3.48 18.69
C ASN A 277 -24.04 4.30 19.97
N PRO A 278 -25.04 5.19 19.97
CA PRO A 278 -25.30 6.07 21.11
C PRO A 278 -25.87 5.31 22.34
N GLU A 279 -26.59 4.21 22.13
CA GLU A 279 -27.17 3.43 23.22
C GLU A 279 -26.11 2.72 24.07
N LYS A 280 -25.09 2.19 23.40
CA LYS A 280 -23.97 1.48 24.02
C LYS A 280 -22.77 2.38 24.28
N ASN A 281 -22.82 3.65 23.87
CA ASN A 281 -21.73 4.62 23.93
C ASN A 281 -20.40 4.03 23.40
N THR A 282 -20.48 3.39 22.23
CA THR A 282 -19.33 2.72 21.59
C THR A 282 -19.57 2.59 20.09
N ILE A 283 -18.61 2.08 19.33
CA ILE A 283 -18.78 1.83 17.90
C ILE A 283 -19.70 0.63 17.63
N HIS A 284 -20.41 0.65 16.51
CA HIS A 284 -21.26 -0.45 16.08
C HIS A 284 -20.45 -1.72 15.79
N GLN A 285 -20.90 -2.83 16.33
CA GLN A 285 -20.38 -4.15 16.01
C GLN A 285 -20.83 -4.58 14.61
N ARG A 286 -19.88 -5.02 13.79
CA ARG A 286 -20.11 -5.49 12.41
C ARG A 286 -19.81 -6.97 12.28
N THR A 287 -20.86 -7.73 11.98
CA THR A 287 -20.74 -9.14 11.64
C THR A 287 -20.27 -9.29 10.21
N THR A 288 -19.29 -10.16 9.99
CA THR A 288 -18.71 -10.42 8.68
C THR A 288 -19.05 -11.82 8.19
N ARG A 289 -19.09 -12.01 6.87
CA ARG A 289 -19.32 -13.32 6.25
C ARG A 289 -18.27 -14.36 6.65
N VAL A 290 -17.01 -13.95 6.74
CA VAL A 290 -15.90 -14.77 7.25
C VAL A 290 -15.43 -14.17 8.58
N SER A 291 -15.44 -14.99 9.63
CA SER A 291 -14.88 -14.65 10.94
C SER A 291 -14.46 -15.94 11.65
N ILE A 292 -13.17 -16.26 11.58
CA ILE A 292 -12.61 -17.54 12.07
C ILE A 292 -11.27 -17.34 12.77
N ILE A 293 -10.88 -18.33 13.56
CA ILE A 293 -9.51 -18.45 14.07
C ILE A 293 -8.78 -19.50 13.24
N LEU A 294 -7.62 -19.12 12.74
CA LEU A 294 -6.69 -19.96 11.98
C LEU A 294 -5.45 -20.17 12.84
N THR A 295 -5.03 -21.43 13.00
CA THR A 295 -3.77 -21.74 13.69
C THR A 295 -2.83 -22.46 12.73
N LEU A 296 -1.67 -21.87 12.45
CA LEU A 296 -0.55 -22.53 11.78
C LEU A 296 0.05 -23.56 12.75
N LEU A 297 0.18 -24.82 12.32
CA LEU A 297 0.72 -25.89 13.16
C LEU A 297 2.16 -26.23 12.79
N SER A 298 2.38 -26.60 11.53
CA SER A 298 3.70 -26.99 11.03
C SER A 298 3.74 -27.05 9.52
N CYS A 299 4.92 -26.86 8.94
CA CYS A 299 5.21 -27.27 7.56
C CYS A 299 6.10 -28.52 7.58
N LYS A 300 5.90 -29.44 6.64
CA LYS A 300 6.67 -30.69 6.55
C LYS A 300 7.21 -30.89 5.14
N MET A 301 8.33 -31.60 5.05
CA MET A 301 8.98 -31.96 3.79
C MET A 301 9.32 -30.73 2.94
N ILE A 302 9.58 -29.57 3.56
CA ILE A 302 9.95 -28.37 2.82
C ILE A 302 11.37 -28.55 2.26
N PRO A 303 11.58 -28.39 0.95
CA PRO A 303 12.91 -28.48 0.37
C PRO A 303 13.86 -27.46 1.01
N VAL A 304 15.10 -27.89 1.25
CA VAL A 304 16.11 -27.04 1.87
C VAL A 304 16.98 -26.45 0.76
N PRO A 305 17.25 -25.14 0.78
CA PRO A 305 18.17 -24.54 -0.18
C PRO A 305 19.59 -25.12 -0.10
N GLY A 306 20.33 -24.99 -1.19
CA GLY A 306 21.74 -25.38 -1.30
C GLY A 306 22.67 -24.51 -0.44
N VAL A 307 23.91 -24.97 -0.29
CA VAL A 307 24.94 -24.35 0.59
C VAL A 307 25.45 -22.98 0.11
N SER A 308 25.12 -22.58 -1.11
CA SER A 308 25.51 -21.28 -1.69
C SER A 308 24.70 -20.11 -1.14
N ILE A 309 23.59 -20.38 -0.46
CA ILE A 309 22.81 -19.36 0.25
C ILE A 309 22.75 -19.65 1.75
N GLN A 310 22.81 -18.59 2.55
CA GLN A 310 22.57 -18.64 3.97
C GLN A 310 21.12 -18.22 4.25
N VAL A 311 20.36 -19.13 4.87
CA VAL A 311 18.98 -18.87 5.26
C VAL A 311 18.96 -17.99 6.52
N LEU A 312 18.38 -16.79 6.40
CA LEU A 312 18.21 -15.84 7.48
C LEU A 312 16.87 -16.02 8.20
N SER A 313 15.80 -16.32 7.45
CA SER A 313 14.47 -16.56 8.02
C SER A 313 13.67 -17.58 7.24
N ARG A 314 12.73 -18.21 7.95
CA ARG A 314 11.69 -19.10 7.41
C ARG A 314 10.36 -18.58 7.93
N HIS A 315 9.39 -18.41 7.07
CA HIS A 315 8.13 -17.76 7.45
C HIS A 315 6.98 -18.19 6.54
N VAL A 316 5.77 -17.90 6.98
CA VAL A 316 4.54 -18.02 6.19
C VAL A 316 3.93 -16.64 6.08
N ARG A 317 3.70 -16.19 4.85
CA ARG A 317 2.86 -15.02 4.56
C ARG A 317 1.46 -15.51 4.18
N LEU A 318 0.43 -14.86 4.73
CA LEU A 318 -0.96 -15.21 4.44
C LEU A 318 -1.83 -13.97 4.27
N CYS A 319 -2.78 -14.07 3.35
CA CYS A 319 -3.75 -13.01 3.04
C CYS A 319 -5.08 -13.61 2.58
N LEU A 320 -6.14 -12.80 2.60
CA LEU A 320 -7.39 -13.14 1.93
C LEU A 320 -7.21 -12.97 0.43
N PHE A 321 -7.68 -13.94 -0.32
CA PHE A 321 -7.49 -14.03 -1.77
C PHE A 321 -8.78 -14.53 -2.42
N ASP A 322 -9.17 -13.96 -3.55
CA ASP A 322 -10.37 -14.39 -4.29
C ASP A 322 -10.09 -15.38 -5.43
N GLY A 323 -8.84 -15.83 -5.55
CA GLY A 323 -8.39 -16.65 -6.68
C GLY A 323 -7.63 -15.84 -7.73
N ASN A 324 -7.71 -14.51 -7.71
CA ASN A 324 -7.03 -13.64 -8.65
C ASN A 324 -6.33 -12.44 -8.00
N ARG A 325 -6.89 -11.88 -6.91
CA ARG A 325 -6.36 -10.68 -6.23
C ARG A 325 -6.30 -10.86 -4.72
N VAL A 326 -5.29 -10.20 -4.13
CA VAL A 326 -5.16 -10.05 -2.68
C VAL A 326 -6.19 -9.04 -2.19
N LEU A 327 -6.96 -9.41 -1.16
CA LEU A 327 -8.08 -8.62 -0.63
C LEU A 327 -7.83 -8.01 0.75
N SER A 328 -6.79 -8.45 1.46
CA SER A 328 -6.48 -8.01 2.83
C SER A 328 -5.03 -7.58 2.98
N ASN A 329 -4.69 -7.12 4.18
CA ASN A 329 -3.30 -7.04 4.59
C ASN A 329 -2.64 -8.43 4.51
N ILE A 330 -1.32 -8.42 4.28
CA ILE A 330 -0.49 -9.62 4.29
C ILE A 330 0.09 -9.77 5.69
N HIS A 331 -0.29 -10.84 6.37
CA HIS A 331 0.21 -11.17 7.70
C HIS A 331 1.38 -12.15 7.58
N THR A 332 2.47 -11.89 8.31
CA THR A 332 3.67 -12.73 8.29
C THR A 332 3.86 -13.40 9.64
N VAL A 333 4.04 -14.74 9.64
CA VAL A 333 4.37 -15.52 10.83
C VAL A 333 5.72 -16.20 10.63
N ARG A 334 6.68 -15.92 11.50
CA ARG A 334 8.01 -16.53 11.46
C ARG A 334 7.96 -17.94 12.05
N ALA A 335 8.58 -18.87 11.35
CA ALA A 335 8.68 -20.26 11.78
C ALA A 335 9.90 -20.48 12.68
N THR A 336 9.76 -21.48 13.54
CA THR A 336 10.88 -22.10 14.27
C THR A 336 11.25 -23.41 13.62
N TRP A 337 12.51 -23.83 13.73
CA TRP A 337 12.99 -25.07 13.12
C TRP A 337 14.15 -25.64 13.94
N LEU A 338 14.43 -26.94 13.76
CA LEU A 338 15.56 -27.62 14.41
C LEU A 338 16.59 -28.06 13.37
N PRO A 339 17.90 -27.86 13.60
CA PRO A 339 18.95 -28.30 12.68
C PRO A 339 18.93 -29.80 12.35
N LYS A 340 18.45 -30.63 13.27
CA LYS A 340 18.29 -32.08 13.07
C LYS A 340 17.15 -32.45 12.12
N ASN A 341 16.22 -31.53 11.85
CA ASN A 341 15.08 -31.74 10.98
C ASN A 341 14.74 -30.43 10.22
N PRO A 342 15.60 -30.00 9.27
CA PRO A 342 15.48 -28.70 8.60
C PRO A 342 14.29 -28.61 7.64
N HIS A 343 13.71 -29.75 7.25
CA HIS A 343 12.51 -29.85 6.41
C HIS A 343 11.20 -29.62 7.16
N THR A 344 11.26 -29.52 8.49
CA THR A 344 10.07 -29.34 9.33
C THR A 344 10.13 -27.99 10.02
N TRP A 345 9.09 -27.20 9.80
CA TRP A 345 8.92 -25.88 10.39
C TRP A 345 7.78 -25.95 11.39
N THR A 346 7.92 -25.30 12.54
CA THR A 346 6.94 -25.31 13.62
C THR A 346 6.55 -23.88 14.00
N PHE A 347 5.29 -23.73 14.41
CA PHE A 347 4.73 -22.46 14.83
C PHE A 347 4.23 -22.59 16.26
N SER A 348 4.41 -21.53 17.05
CA SER A 348 3.93 -21.53 18.43
C SER A 348 2.44 -21.21 18.43
N PRO A 349 1.56 -22.11 18.89
CA PRO A 349 0.11 -21.93 18.75
C PRO A 349 -0.48 -20.94 19.76
N ARG A 350 0.32 -20.41 20.70
CA ARG A 350 -0.07 -19.37 21.66
C ARG A 350 1.15 -18.59 22.10
N VAL A 351 1.19 -17.31 21.74
CA VAL A 351 2.09 -16.35 22.39
C VAL A 351 1.47 -15.91 23.72
N THR A 352 2.09 -16.30 24.83
CA THR A 352 1.77 -15.81 26.18
C THR A 352 3.02 -15.25 26.83
N GLY A 353 2.93 -14.07 27.45
CA GLY A 353 4.07 -13.42 28.11
C GLY A 353 5.07 -12.84 27.12
N ILE A 354 6.34 -13.27 27.25
CA ILE A 354 7.54 -12.69 26.62
C ILE A 354 7.79 -13.23 25.19
N LEU A 355 7.06 -14.28 24.77
CA LEU A 355 7.25 -14.82 23.42
C LEU A 355 6.90 -13.74 22.37
N PRO A 356 7.75 -13.50 21.36
CA PRO A 356 7.42 -12.55 20.31
C PRO A 356 6.19 -12.98 19.52
N SER A 357 5.27 -12.04 19.36
CA SER A 357 4.04 -12.17 18.56
C SER A 357 4.31 -12.54 17.09
N LEU A 358 5.49 -12.22 16.57
CA LEU A 358 5.94 -12.64 15.24
C LEU A 358 6.00 -14.17 15.07
N LEU A 359 6.13 -14.92 16.18
CA LEU A 359 6.12 -16.39 16.21
C LEU A 359 4.72 -16.97 16.48
N ASP A 360 3.70 -16.11 16.64
CA ASP A 360 2.33 -16.54 16.95
C ASP A 360 1.67 -17.17 15.73
N GLY A 361 1.48 -18.48 15.77
CA GLY A 361 0.73 -19.20 14.76
C GLY A 361 -0.78 -19.00 14.87
N ASP A 362 -1.31 -18.37 15.93
CA ASP A 362 -2.76 -18.16 16.12
C ASP A 362 -3.23 -16.81 15.57
N CYS A 363 -3.89 -16.84 14.41
CA CYS A 363 -4.38 -15.67 13.70
C CYS A 363 -5.91 -15.58 13.74
N PHE A 364 -6.44 -14.36 13.77
CA PHE A 364 -7.83 -14.11 13.41
C PHE A 364 -7.92 -13.75 11.93
N VAL A 365 -9.01 -14.15 11.27
CA VAL A 365 -9.28 -13.85 9.86
C VAL A 365 -10.71 -13.32 9.74
N ARG A 366 -10.84 -12.10 9.20
CA ARG A 366 -12.13 -11.43 8.96
C ARG A 366 -12.23 -10.99 7.52
N SER A 367 -13.37 -11.25 6.88
CA SER A 367 -13.71 -10.70 5.57
C SER A 367 -15.21 -10.57 5.40
N ASN A 368 -15.65 -9.49 4.76
CA ASN A 368 -17.01 -9.35 4.29
C ASN A 368 -17.14 -9.42 2.76
N SER A 369 -16.10 -9.91 2.07
CA SER A 369 -16.14 -10.06 0.60
C SER A 369 -17.28 -10.99 0.15
N SER A 370 -17.97 -10.57 -0.90
CA SER A 370 -19.03 -11.32 -1.56
C SER A 370 -18.52 -12.39 -2.53
N SER A 371 -17.21 -12.43 -2.82
CA SER A 371 -16.63 -13.40 -3.76
C SER A 371 -16.96 -14.85 -3.37
N SER A 372 -17.43 -15.65 -4.32
CA SER A 372 -17.68 -17.08 -4.13
C SER A 372 -16.38 -17.87 -3.90
N ASP A 373 -15.29 -17.39 -4.47
CA ASP A 373 -13.98 -18.04 -4.44
C ASP A 373 -13.11 -17.57 -3.29
N ILE A 374 -13.62 -16.75 -2.37
CA ILE A 374 -12.84 -16.27 -1.23
C ILE A 374 -12.17 -17.41 -0.45
N GLY A 375 -10.87 -17.24 -0.25
CA GLY A 375 -10.03 -18.17 0.48
C GLY A 375 -8.88 -17.46 1.18
N ILE A 376 -8.02 -18.27 1.79
CA ILE A 376 -6.77 -17.84 2.39
C ILE A 376 -5.63 -18.35 1.51
N LEU A 377 -4.83 -17.44 0.98
CA LEU A 377 -3.60 -17.77 0.29
C LEU A 377 -2.47 -17.84 1.32
N PHE A 378 -1.71 -18.93 1.28
CA PHE A 378 -0.50 -19.13 2.06
C PHE A 378 0.69 -19.21 1.13
N GLU A 379 1.73 -18.45 1.42
CA GLU A 379 3.01 -18.51 0.74
C GLU A 379 4.09 -18.79 1.79
N LEU A 380 4.82 -19.89 1.64
CA LEU A 380 5.95 -20.21 2.50
C LEU A 380 7.19 -19.52 1.92
N GLY A 381 7.83 -18.70 2.73
CA GLY A 381 8.97 -17.89 2.31
C GLY A 381 10.27 -18.27 3.01
N ILE A 382 11.37 -18.05 2.31
CA ILE A 382 12.73 -18.08 2.84
C ILE A 382 13.40 -16.76 2.50
N THR A 383 13.80 -16.00 3.52
CA THR A 383 14.70 -14.87 3.36
C THR A 383 16.13 -15.37 3.47
N TYR A 384 16.98 -15.00 2.52
CA TYR A 384 18.36 -15.48 2.45
C TYR A 384 19.35 -14.35 2.14
N ILE A 385 20.63 -14.65 2.35
CA ILE A 385 21.76 -13.90 1.81
C ILE A 385 22.63 -14.84 0.99
N ARG A 386 23.09 -14.39 -0.17
CA ARG A 386 23.95 -15.17 -1.05
C ARG A 386 25.39 -15.10 -0.56
N ASN A 387 26.01 -16.25 -0.30
CA ASN A 387 27.35 -16.29 0.29
C ASN A 387 28.43 -15.67 -0.61
N SER A 388 28.24 -15.71 -1.93
CA SER A 388 29.21 -15.20 -2.90
C SER A 388 29.14 -13.69 -3.14
N THR A 389 27.95 -13.09 -3.03
CA THR A 389 27.73 -11.66 -3.37
C THR A 389 27.35 -10.80 -2.17
N GLY A 390 26.86 -11.40 -1.07
CA GLY A 390 26.26 -10.67 0.04
C GLY A 390 24.85 -10.12 -0.26
N GLU A 391 24.29 -10.43 -1.43
CA GLU A 391 22.97 -9.98 -1.84
C GLU A 391 21.87 -10.69 -1.04
N ARG A 392 20.85 -9.95 -0.62
CA ARG A 392 19.70 -10.47 0.13
C ARG A 392 18.51 -10.66 -0.80
N GLY A 393 17.73 -11.72 -0.57
CA GLY A 393 16.52 -12.01 -1.35
C GLY A 393 15.47 -12.76 -0.53
N ASP A 394 14.27 -12.85 -1.09
CA ASP A 394 13.14 -13.59 -0.52
C ASP A 394 12.47 -14.46 -1.60
N VAL A 395 12.46 -15.77 -1.37
CA VAL A 395 11.90 -16.75 -2.30
C VAL A 395 10.73 -17.49 -1.67
N SER A 396 9.74 -17.78 -2.50
CA SER A 396 8.66 -18.72 -2.22
C SER A 396 9.17 -20.16 -2.36
N CYS A 397 9.06 -20.93 -1.29
CA CYS A 397 9.33 -22.37 -1.29
C CYS A 397 8.05 -23.21 -1.49
N GLY A 398 6.95 -22.54 -1.86
CA GLY A 398 5.69 -23.15 -2.22
C GLY A 398 4.50 -22.40 -1.62
N TRP A 399 3.37 -22.52 -2.29
CA TRP A 399 2.15 -21.81 -1.93
C TRP A 399 0.94 -22.75 -1.94
N VAL A 400 -0.11 -22.38 -1.22
CA VAL A 400 -1.38 -23.10 -1.26
C VAL A 400 -2.56 -22.16 -1.00
N PHE A 401 -3.67 -22.42 -1.69
CA PHE A 401 -4.90 -21.66 -1.57
C PHE A 401 -6.00 -22.51 -0.92
N LEU A 402 -6.47 -22.09 0.26
CA LEU A 402 -7.57 -22.72 0.96
C LEU A 402 -8.86 -21.92 0.74
N LYS A 403 -9.73 -22.39 -0.16
CA LYS A 403 -11.08 -21.84 -0.30
C LYS A 403 -11.88 -22.04 0.99
N LEU A 404 -12.56 -20.98 1.43
CA LEU A 404 -13.32 -20.99 2.68
C LEU A 404 -14.78 -21.47 2.50
N PHE A 405 -15.23 -21.56 1.26
CA PHE A 405 -16.56 -22.06 0.90
C PHE A 405 -16.44 -23.15 -0.15
N THR A 406 -17.39 -24.10 -0.14
CA THR A 406 -17.56 -25.07 -1.22
C THR A 406 -18.17 -24.38 -2.45
N SER A 407 -18.19 -25.07 -3.60
CA SER A 407 -18.87 -24.60 -4.82
C SER A 407 -20.35 -24.27 -4.59
N ASP A 408 -20.98 -24.92 -3.61
CA ASP A 408 -22.38 -24.72 -3.23
C ASP A 408 -22.57 -23.56 -2.23
N GLY A 409 -21.50 -22.83 -1.89
CA GLY A 409 -21.54 -21.69 -0.98
C GLY A 409 -21.56 -22.04 0.51
N VAL A 410 -21.32 -23.31 0.87
CA VAL A 410 -21.31 -23.77 2.27
C VAL A 410 -19.92 -23.54 2.88
N PRO A 411 -19.80 -22.95 4.09
CA PRO A 411 -18.51 -22.79 4.77
C PRO A 411 -17.80 -24.13 5.00
N ILE A 412 -16.50 -24.18 4.80
CA ILE A 412 -15.70 -25.38 5.08
C ILE A 412 -15.70 -25.70 6.59
N PRO A 413 -15.63 -26.99 6.99
CA PRO A 413 -15.71 -27.37 8.40
C PRO A 413 -14.52 -26.87 9.22
N SER A 414 -14.76 -26.55 10.50
CA SER A 414 -13.69 -26.23 11.45
C SER A 414 -12.94 -27.51 11.86
N LYS A 415 -11.82 -27.78 11.20
CA LYS A 415 -10.95 -28.94 11.47
C LYS A 415 -9.49 -28.63 11.14
N THR A 416 -8.61 -29.60 11.34
CA THR A 416 -7.24 -29.56 10.84
C THR A 416 -7.22 -29.95 9.36
N TYR A 417 -6.47 -29.20 8.56
CA TYR A 417 -6.24 -29.41 7.15
C TYR A 417 -4.75 -29.65 6.91
N GLU A 418 -4.43 -30.67 6.12
CA GLU A 418 -3.12 -30.90 5.54
C GLU A 418 -3.20 -30.45 4.09
N LEU A 419 -2.49 -29.36 3.78
CA LEU A 419 -2.57 -28.65 2.52
C LEU A 419 -1.26 -28.91 1.75
N LEU A 420 -1.38 -29.58 0.61
CA LEU A 420 -0.23 -29.80 -0.27
C LEU A 420 0.19 -28.50 -0.94
N LEU A 421 1.49 -28.26 -0.98
CA LEU A 421 2.05 -27.06 -1.57
C LEU A 421 2.23 -27.22 -3.08
N ASN A 422 2.00 -26.12 -3.80
CA ASN A 422 2.33 -25.97 -5.22
C ASN A 422 3.62 -25.17 -5.33
N GLY A 423 4.45 -25.50 -6.33
CA GLY A 423 5.62 -24.69 -6.68
C GLY A 423 5.19 -23.48 -7.50
N GLY A 424 6.14 -22.65 -7.88
CA GLY A 424 5.85 -21.46 -8.67
C GLY A 424 5.22 -20.33 -7.85
N THR A 425 4.53 -19.45 -8.54
CA THR A 425 3.68 -18.39 -7.97
C THR A 425 2.21 -18.81 -7.88
N PRO A 426 1.38 -18.13 -7.07
CA PRO A 426 -0.07 -18.34 -7.00
C PRO A 426 -0.83 -18.27 -8.34
N TYR A 427 -0.20 -17.73 -9.39
CA TYR A 427 -0.77 -17.51 -10.71
C TYR A 427 -0.29 -18.54 -11.74
N GLU A 428 0.75 -19.30 -11.42
CA GLU A 428 1.25 -20.39 -12.24
C GLU A 428 0.50 -21.69 -11.91
N ARG A 429 0.31 -22.54 -12.92
CA ARG A 429 -0.36 -23.84 -12.77
C ARG A 429 0.59 -24.98 -13.09
N GLY A 430 0.49 -26.06 -12.33
CA GLY A 430 1.18 -27.32 -12.62
C GLY A 430 2.66 -27.37 -12.22
N VAL A 431 3.19 -26.33 -11.57
CA VAL A 431 4.58 -26.32 -11.07
C VAL A 431 4.67 -27.16 -9.79
N GLU A 432 5.54 -28.17 -9.78
CA GLU A 432 5.80 -28.99 -8.60
C GLU A 432 6.85 -28.31 -7.71
N VAL A 433 6.65 -28.33 -6.38
CA VAL A 433 7.61 -27.75 -5.42
C VAL A 433 8.96 -28.47 -5.48
N ASP A 434 8.93 -29.78 -5.60
CA ASP A 434 10.12 -30.64 -5.72
C ASP A 434 9.86 -31.72 -6.78
N PRO A 435 10.39 -31.55 -8.02
CA PRO A 435 10.26 -32.53 -9.09
C PRO A 435 10.87 -33.91 -8.77
N SER A 436 11.77 -34.02 -7.78
CA SER A 436 12.37 -35.31 -7.39
C SER A 436 11.38 -36.24 -6.68
N VAL A 437 10.26 -35.70 -6.18
CA VAL A 437 9.19 -36.43 -5.48
C VAL A 437 7.94 -36.59 -6.37
N SER A 438 8.11 -36.46 -7.71
CA SER A 438 7.01 -36.30 -8.68
C SER A 438 5.89 -37.34 -8.59
N ARG A 439 4.69 -36.91 -8.97
CA ARG A 439 3.47 -37.73 -9.12
C ARG A 439 3.51 -38.66 -10.34
N ARG A 440 4.48 -38.51 -11.26
CA ARG A 440 4.48 -39.27 -12.52
C ARG A 440 5.03 -40.70 -12.34
N ALA A 441 4.11 -41.65 -12.52
CA ALA A 441 4.29 -43.08 -12.80
C ALA A 441 4.79 -43.99 -11.65
N SER A 442 3.86 -44.46 -10.82
CA SER A 442 3.89 -45.85 -10.35
C SER A 442 2.48 -46.41 -10.26
N SER A 443 2.24 -47.60 -10.83
CA SER A 443 0.94 -48.29 -10.86
C SER A 443 0.56 -48.94 -9.53
N ASN A 444 1.42 -48.87 -8.51
CA ASN A 444 1.23 -49.53 -7.23
C ASN A 444 0.73 -48.54 -6.16
N ALA A 445 -0.47 -48.80 -5.63
CA ALA A 445 -1.12 -47.98 -4.60
C ALA A 445 -0.24 -47.74 -3.34
N PHE A 446 0.60 -48.72 -2.97
CA PHE A 446 1.54 -48.57 -1.85
C PHE A 446 2.62 -47.52 -2.12
N HIS A 447 3.13 -47.46 -3.36
CA HIS A 447 4.14 -46.49 -3.76
C HIS A 447 3.54 -45.07 -3.85
N GLN A 448 2.27 -44.94 -4.24
CA GLN A 448 1.51 -43.68 -4.21
C GLN A 448 1.32 -43.14 -2.79
N ILE A 449 1.02 -44.00 -1.80
CA ILE A 449 0.90 -43.60 -0.39
C ILE A 449 2.25 -43.12 0.16
N LEU A 450 3.34 -43.79 -0.21
CA LEU A 450 4.71 -43.42 0.20
C LEU A 450 5.17 -42.09 -0.41
N THR A 451 4.84 -41.83 -1.68
CA THR A 451 5.14 -40.54 -2.34
C THR A 451 4.30 -39.42 -1.76
N PHE A 452 3.02 -39.65 -1.44
CA PHE A 452 2.16 -38.66 -0.78
C PHE A 452 2.74 -38.17 0.54
N ARG A 453 3.28 -39.07 1.37
CA ARG A 453 3.92 -38.72 2.66
C ARG A 453 5.21 -37.91 2.52
N LYS A 454 5.81 -37.90 1.34
CA LYS A 454 7.04 -37.15 1.05
C LYS A 454 6.77 -35.77 0.46
N GLN A 455 5.51 -35.43 0.16
CA GLN A 455 5.19 -34.15 -0.45
C GLN A 455 5.26 -32.99 0.55
N PRO A 456 5.77 -31.82 0.11
CA PRO A 456 5.74 -30.60 0.90
C PRO A 456 4.31 -30.22 1.28
N ALA A 457 4.05 -30.02 2.58
CA ALA A 457 2.71 -29.77 3.07
C ALA A 457 2.68 -28.77 4.23
N LEU A 458 1.63 -27.96 4.27
CA LEU A 458 1.29 -27.04 5.36
C LEU A 458 0.13 -27.62 6.17
N LEU A 459 0.30 -27.71 7.49
CA LEU A 459 -0.76 -28.11 8.42
C LEU A 459 -1.34 -26.87 9.10
N VAL A 460 -2.64 -26.66 8.89
CA VAL A 460 -3.40 -25.56 9.52
C VAL A 460 -4.63 -26.08 10.25
N LYS A 461 -5.08 -25.35 11.27
CA LYS A 461 -6.31 -25.68 12.00
C LYS A 461 -7.28 -24.51 11.97
N LEU A 462 -8.50 -24.77 11.51
CA LEU A 462 -9.59 -23.80 11.58
C LEU A 462 -10.46 -24.04 12.81
N ARG A 463 -10.84 -22.96 13.48
CA ARG A 463 -11.71 -22.97 14.66
C ARG A 463 -12.81 -21.93 14.55
N SER A 464 -14.00 -22.32 14.98
CA SER A 464 -15.11 -21.41 15.22
C SER A 464 -14.81 -20.50 16.42
N LEU A 465 -15.37 -19.29 16.38
CA LEU A 465 -15.24 -18.32 17.46
C LEU A 465 -16.16 -18.65 18.64
N SER A 466 -15.70 -18.36 19.86
CA SER A 466 -16.62 -18.21 21.00
C SER A 466 -17.44 -16.93 20.86
N VAL A 467 -18.57 -16.84 21.56
CA VAL A 467 -19.42 -15.63 21.57
C VAL A 467 -18.61 -14.39 21.94
N GLU A 468 -17.86 -14.45 23.05
CA GLU A 468 -17.01 -13.33 23.49
C GLU A 468 -15.94 -12.94 22.46
N SER A 469 -15.29 -13.93 21.82
CA SER A 469 -14.27 -13.65 20.80
C SER A 469 -14.91 -12.99 19.57
N LYS A 470 -16.12 -13.42 19.20
CA LYS A 470 -16.89 -12.87 18.09
C LYS A 470 -17.27 -11.42 18.36
N ASP A 471 -17.74 -11.10 19.56
CA ASP A 471 -18.15 -9.75 19.93
C ASP A 471 -16.98 -8.75 19.90
N ARG A 472 -15.79 -9.17 20.36
CA ARG A 472 -14.56 -8.36 20.28
C ARG A 472 -14.12 -8.17 18.84
N LEU A 473 -14.08 -9.24 18.05
CA LEU A 473 -13.69 -9.16 16.64
C LEU A 473 -14.66 -8.29 15.84
N ASN A 474 -15.94 -8.28 16.16
CA ASN A 474 -16.94 -7.44 15.47
C ASN A 474 -16.71 -5.94 15.64
N LEU A 475 -15.85 -5.51 16.56
CA LEU A 475 -15.43 -4.11 16.68
C LEU A 475 -14.29 -3.74 15.73
N LEU A 476 -13.63 -4.73 15.10
CA LEU A 476 -12.52 -4.52 14.16
C LEU A 476 -13.03 -4.32 12.72
N PRO A 477 -12.19 -3.78 11.82
CA PRO A 477 -12.49 -3.67 10.40
C PRO A 477 -13.02 -4.99 9.80
N GLU A 478 -13.84 -4.85 8.76
CA GLU A 478 -14.54 -5.98 8.13
C GLU A 478 -13.60 -6.94 7.42
N THR A 479 -12.49 -6.42 6.90
CA THR A 479 -11.44 -7.20 6.24
C THR A 479 -10.12 -6.95 6.92
N LEU A 480 -9.61 -7.94 7.66
CA LEU A 480 -8.36 -7.86 8.40
C LEU A 480 -7.87 -9.27 8.77
N ILE A 481 -6.56 -9.49 8.65
CA ILE A 481 -5.87 -10.64 9.25
C ILE A 481 -4.86 -10.12 10.26
N GLY A 482 -4.72 -10.80 11.40
CA GLY A 482 -3.66 -10.47 12.33
C GLY A 482 -3.50 -11.51 13.42
N SER A 483 -2.47 -11.34 14.25
CA SER A 483 -2.27 -12.19 15.41
C SER A 483 -3.42 -12.00 16.40
N ARG A 484 -3.89 -13.11 16.97
CA ARG A 484 -4.92 -13.10 18.00
C ARG A 484 -4.50 -12.32 19.23
N CYS A 485 -3.20 -12.27 19.53
CA CYS A 485 -2.70 -11.54 20.70
C CYS A 485 -2.89 -10.02 20.58
N TYR A 486 -3.13 -9.47 19.38
CA TYR A 486 -3.31 -8.03 19.18
C TYR A 486 -4.78 -7.56 19.25
N ILE A 487 -5.76 -8.47 19.28
CA ILE A 487 -7.18 -8.11 19.15
C ILE A 487 -7.58 -7.00 20.12
N HIS A 488 -7.15 -7.08 21.38
CA HIS A 488 -7.51 -6.08 22.40
C HIS A 488 -6.91 -4.70 22.13
N LEU A 489 -5.65 -4.63 21.66
CA LEU A 489 -4.99 -3.38 21.29
C LEU A 489 -5.66 -2.74 20.07
N LEU A 490 -5.98 -3.56 19.06
CA LEU A 490 -6.72 -3.12 17.88
C LEU A 490 -8.11 -2.61 18.22
N VAL A 491 -8.81 -3.25 19.17
CA VAL A 491 -10.11 -2.78 19.66
C VAL A 491 -9.97 -1.42 20.35
N PHE A 492 -8.96 -1.21 21.20
CA PHE A 492 -8.72 0.11 21.81
C PHE A 492 -8.49 1.18 20.76
N TYR A 493 -7.58 0.95 19.81
CA TYR A 493 -7.31 1.87 18.71
C TYR A 493 -8.60 2.19 17.93
N ARG A 494 -9.40 1.18 17.59
CA ARG A 494 -10.62 1.35 16.82
C ARG A 494 -11.72 2.09 17.61
N GLN A 495 -11.77 1.93 18.93
CA GLN A 495 -12.67 2.70 19.79
C GLN A 495 -12.23 4.16 19.91
N LEU A 496 -10.93 4.43 20.09
CA LEU A 496 -10.37 5.78 20.09
C LEU A 496 -10.62 6.50 18.76
N LEU A 497 -10.50 5.80 17.63
CA LEU A 497 -10.92 6.32 16.32
C LEU A 497 -12.40 6.72 16.34
N GLY A 498 -13.26 5.86 16.89
CA GLY A 498 -14.69 6.16 17.02
C GLY A 498 -14.98 7.38 17.88
N ASP A 499 -14.30 7.52 19.02
CA ASP A 499 -14.44 8.69 19.88
C ASP A 499 -14.01 9.96 19.15
N ALA A 500 -12.77 9.98 18.64
CA ALA A 500 -12.17 11.15 18.01
C ALA A 500 -12.88 11.56 16.70
N LEU A 501 -13.35 10.60 15.91
CA LEU A 501 -13.95 10.88 14.59
C LEU A 501 -15.46 11.06 14.63
N LEU A 502 -16.18 10.45 15.57
CA LEU A 502 -17.65 10.44 15.57
C LEU A 502 -18.30 11.07 16.80
N LYS A 503 -17.65 11.02 17.96
CA LYS A 503 -18.25 11.43 19.24
C LYS A 503 -17.79 12.82 19.67
N ASP A 504 -16.49 13.07 19.61
CA ASP A 504 -15.86 14.26 20.17
C ASP A 504 -15.82 15.44 19.18
N ARG A 505 -16.23 15.20 17.93
CA ARG A 505 -16.29 16.24 16.89
C ARG A 505 -17.54 17.09 17.04
N ILE A 506 -17.34 18.41 16.97
CA ILE A 506 -18.43 19.39 16.89
C ILE A 506 -19.23 19.21 15.59
N SER A 507 -18.53 18.94 14.49
CA SER A 507 -19.12 18.70 13.17
C SER A 507 -18.38 17.60 12.42
N MET A 508 -19.14 16.68 11.85
CA MET A 508 -18.65 15.63 10.95
C MET A 508 -18.18 16.17 9.60
N GLN A 509 -18.46 17.43 9.30
CA GLN A 509 -18.17 18.05 8.00
C GLN A 509 -16.83 18.79 7.96
N ASN A 510 -16.17 18.92 9.11
CA ASN A 510 -14.86 19.52 9.16
C ASN A 510 -13.80 18.46 8.79
N ALA A 511 -12.64 18.88 8.30
CA ALA A 511 -11.48 18.03 8.05
C ALA A 511 -10.24 18.45 8.87
N ASP A 512 -10.41 19.32 9.88
CA ASP A 512 -9.32 19.76 10.76
C ASP A 512 -8.48 18.60 11.31
N LEU A 513 -7.19 18.89 11.45
CA LEU A 513 -6.24 18.01 12.12
C LEU A 513 -6.69 17.72 13.56
N ILE A 514 -6.69 16.44 13.92
CA ILE A 514 -7.12 15.98 15.23
C ILE A 514 -5.89 15.79 16.10
N PHE A 515 -5.78 16.52 17.21
CA PHE A 515 -4.71 16.29 18.19
C PHE A 515 -4.93 14.96 18.92
N HIS A 516 -4.30 13.90 18.43
CA HIS A 516 -4.38 12.57 19.04
C HIS A 516 -3.15 11.73 18.68
N PRO A 517 -2.07 11.79 19.49
CA PRO A 517 -0.79 11.14 19.17
C PRO A 517 -0.89 9.62 18.95
N VAL A 518 -1.75 8.95 19.73
CA VAL A 518 -2.02 7.52 19.52
C VAL A 518 -2.61 7.26 18.13
N LEU A 519 -3.56 8.08 17.67
CA LEU A 519 -4.17 7.86 16.35
C LEU A 519 -3.18 8.12 15.22
N ALA A 520 -2.35 9.16 15.37
CA ALA A 520 -1.29 9.51 14.42
C ALA A 520 -0.21 8.42 14.29
N THR A 521 0.20 7.79 15.40
CA THR A 521 1.40 6.94 15.43
C THR A 521 1.14 5.44 15.57
N PHE A 522 -0.04 5.02 16.04
CA PHE A 522 -0.36 3.59 16.22
C PHE A 522 -0.27 2.75 14.93
N PRO A 523 -0.64 3.24 13.73
CA PRO A 523 -0.40 2.51 12.48
C PRO A 523 1.08 2.15 12.27
N GLN A 524 2.01 3.06 12.59
CA GLN A 524 3.45 2.81 12.49
C GLN A 524 3.93 1.77 13.51
N VAL A 525 3.37 1.77 14.72
CA VAL A 525 3.62 0.74 15.74
C VAL A 525 3.14 -0.63 15.27
N MET A 526 1.98 -0.69 14.63
CA MET A 526 1.39 -1.96 14.15
C MET A 526 2.23 -2.66 13.08
N ASP A 527 3.01 -1.91 12.31
CA ASP A 527 3.91 -2.47 11.30
C ASP A 527 5.30 -2.86 11.89
N GLN A 528 5.52 -2.66 13.19
CA GLN A 528 6.74 -3.03 13.92
C GLN A 528 6.43 -4.07 15.01
N PRO A 529 6.67 -5.38 14.75
CA PRO A 529 6.27 -6.47 15.66
C PRO A 529 6.82 -6.35 17.09
N ASP A 530 8.03 -5.82 17.25
CA ASP A 530 8.69 -5.63 18.54
C ASP A 530 8.10 -4.48 19.36
N LEU A 531 7.71 -3.36 18.71
CA LEU A 531 7.03 -2.26 19.37
C LEU A 531 5.60 -2.64 19.77
N ILE A 532 4.85 -3.33 18.92
CA ILE A 532 3.51 -3.79 19.32
C ILE A 532 3.58 -4.85 20.43
N ASP A 533 4.64 -5.67 20.47
CA ASP A 533 4.92 -6.56 21.61
C ASP A 533 5.28 -5.81 22.88
N ALA A 534 6.04 -4.73 22.78
CA ALA A 534 6.33 -3.83 23.90
C ALA A 534 5.04 -3.24 24.49
N LEU A 535 4.15 -2.70 23.63
CA LEU A 535 2.85 -2.17 24.04
C LEU A 535 1.98 -3.25 24.67
N ARG A 536 1.91 -4.45 24.06
CA ARG A 536 1.17 -5.60 24.58
C ARG A 536 1.65 -5.98 25.98
N SER A 537 2.97 -6.04 26.17
CA SER A 537 3.57 -6.37 27.47
C SER A 537 3.28 -5.29 28.51
N ALA A 538 3.46 -4.02 28.17
CA ALA A 538 3.19 -2.90 29.06
C ALA A 538 1.70 -2.85 29.47
N TRP A 539 0.79 -3.08 28.52
CA TRP A 539 -0.63 -3.17 28.80
C TRP A 539 -0.97 -4.36 29.70
N ALA A 540 -0.42 -5.54 29.44
CA ALA A 540 -0.66 -6.72 30.27
C ALA A 540 -0.19 -6.53 31.72
N ASP A 541 0.93 -5.82 31.91
CA ASP A 541 1.43 -5.46 33.24
C ASP A 541 0.49 -4.46 33.93
N LYS A 542 0.07 -3.40 33.22
CA LYS A 542 -0.89 -2.43 33.74
C LYS A 542 -2.22 -3.07 34.11
N GLU A 543 -2.77 -3.91 33.23
CA GLU A 543 -4.06 -4.57 33.43
C GLU A 543 -4.07 -5.45 34.69
N GLN A 544 -2.94 -6.06 35.06
CA GLN A 544 -2.84 -6.85 36.30
C GLN A 544 -2.97 -6.00 37.57
N THR A 545 -2.64 -4.71 37.51
CA THR A 545 -2.76 -3.78 38.64
C THR A 545 -4.19 -3.26 38.85
N LEU A 546 -5.06 -3.37 37.84
CA LEU A 546 -6.41 -2.79 37.87
C LEU A 546 -7.39 -3.63 38.69
N LYS A 547 -8.27 -2.95 39.43
CA LYS A 547 -9.38 -3.55 40.17
C LYS A 547 -10.46 -4.05 39.22
N ARG A 548 -11.28 -5.00 39.69
CA ARG A 548 -12.40 -5.54 38.90
C ARG A 548 -13.44 -4.48 38.48
N SER A 549 -13.65 -3.44 39.28
CA SER A 549 -14.55 -2.33 38.94
C SER A 549 -13.98 -1.48 37.80
N GLU A 550 -12.69 -1.16 37.87
CA GLU A 550 -11.95 -0.41 36.85
C GLU A 550 -11.93 -1.17 35.52
N LYS A 551 -11.75 -2.50 35.55
CA LYS A 551 -11.82 -3.35 34.34
C LYS A 551 -13.19 -3.41 33.65
N ARG A 552 -14.25 -2.96 34.32
CA ARG A 552 -15.60 -2.89 33.73
C ARG A 552 -15.92 -1.52 33.16
N ASP A 553 -15.13 -0.51 33.49
CA ASP A 553 -15.29 0.85 33.01
C ASP A 553 -14.49 1.03 31.72
N GLN A 554 -15.20 1.08 30.59
CA GLN A 554 -14.58 1.17 29.26
C GLN A 554 -13.89 2.52 29.04
N GLU A 555 -14.43 3.62 29.57
CA GLU A 555 -13.84 4.95 29.42
C GLU A 555 -12.54 5.04 30.22
N PHE A 556 -12.56 4.51 31.44
CA PHE A 556 -11.35 4.37 32.26
C PHE A 556 -10.28 3.53 31.57
N LEU A 557 -10.65 2.37 30.98
CA LEU A 557 -9.70 1.52 30.28
C LEU A 557 -9.08 2.20 29.06
N LYS A 558 -9.87 2.94 28.27
CA LYS A 558 -9.33 3.74 27.14
C LYS A 558 -8.34 4.79 27.64
N ALA A 559 -8.66 5.53 28.70
CA ALA A 559 -7.75 6.52 29.27
C ALA A 559 -6.45 5.89 29.78
N GLN A 560 -6.52 4.73 30.46
CA GLN A 560 -5.32 4.00 30.88
C GLN A 560 -4.52 3.47 29.70
N PHE A 561 -5.17 3.03 28.62
CA PHE A 561 -4.50 2.55 27.42
C PHE A 561 -3.68 3.67 26.76
N VAL A 562 -4.24 4.88 26.65
CA VAL A 562 -3.53 6.06 26.14
C VAL A 562 -2.30 6.37 26.99
N LEU A 563 -2.42 6.36 28.32
CA LEU A 563 -1.27 6.56 29.21
C LEU A 563 -0.19 5.49 29.01
N VAL A 564 -0.58 4.22 28.97
CA VAL A 564 0.36 3.11 28.72
C VAL A 564 1.05 3.29 27.37
N TYR A 565 0.35 3.71 26.33
CA TYR A 565 0.93 3.97 25.02
C TYR A 565 2.02 5.05 25.09
N HIS A 566 1.73 6.16 25.77
CA HIS A 566 2.67 7.27 25.98
C HIS A 566 3.88 6.88 26.83
N ASP A 567 3.71 6.00 27.81
CA ASP A 567 4.80 5.55 28.68
C ASP A 567 5.62 4.40 28.09
N SER A 568 5.14 3.73 27.03
CA SER A 568 5.77 2.52 26.49
C SER A 568 6.35 2.67 25.08
N VAL A 569 5.55 3.04 24.08
CA VAL A 569 5.98 2.94 22.67
C VAL A 569 6.15 4.29 21.99
N PHE A 570 5.40 5.32 22.42
CA PHE A 570 5.51 6.65 21.83
C PHE A 570 6.94 7.22 21.91
N PRO A 571 7.66 7.18 23.06
CA PRO A 571 9.04 7.68 23.14
C PRO A 571 10.02 6.88 22.28
N LEU A 572 9.74 5.59 22.07
CA LEU A 572 10.60 4.68 21.30
C LEU A 572 10.53 4.95 19.80
N LEU A 573 9.35 5.30 19.26
CA LEU A 573 9.17 5.63 17.84
C LEU A 573 10.07 6.80 17.39
N HIS A 574 10.24 7.78 18.28
CA HIS A 574 10.98 9.01 18.04
C HIS A 574 12.38 9.00 18.66
N SER A 575 12.84 7.85 19.17
CA SER A 575 14.20 7.72 19.71
C SER A 575 15.22 7.49 18.60
N THR A 576 16.37 8.17 18.68
CA THR A 576 17.53 7.90 17.81
C THR A 576 18.28 6.62 18.23
N LEU A 577 18.06 6.15 19.46
CA LEU A 577 18.70 4.97 20.01
C LEU A 577 18.09 3.67 19.46
N LEU A 578 16.86 3.73 18.94
CA LEU A 578 16.18 2.58 18.35
C LEU A 578 16.49 2.51 16.85
N PRO A 579 17.33 1.57 16.38
CA PRO A 579 17.67 1.45 14.96
C PRO A 579 16.44 1.13 14.12
N SER A 580 16.40 1.52 12.84
CA SER A 580 15.30 1.15 11.93
C SER A 580 15.10 -0.37 11.87
N PRO A 581 13.84 -0.85 11.84
CA PRO A 581 13.56 -2.28 11.81
C PRO A 581 14.10 -2.90 10.52
N LYS A 582 14.81 -4.02 10.64
CA LYS A 582 15.30 -4.80 9.50
C LYS A 582 14.86 -6.25 9.64
N TRP A 583 14.11 -6.73 8.66
CA TRP A 583 13.60 -8.09 8.66
C TRP A 583 14.73 -9.12 8.58
N ALA A 584 14.68 -10.13 9.47
CA ALA A 584 15.58 -11.28 9.44
C ALA A 584 17.05 -10.90 9.64
N GLU A 585 17.33 -9.85 10.41
CA GLU A 585 18.68 -9.42 10.76
C GLU A 585 18.86 -9.51 12.28
N GLU A 586 19.43 -10.63 12.74
CA GLU A 586 19.51 -10.99 14.16
C GLU A 586 20.19 -9.91 15.00
N GLU A 587 21.25 -9.28 14.50
CA GLU A 587 21.97 -8.22 15.21
C GLU A 587 21.10 -6.97 15.42
N THR A 588 20.39 -6.53 14.38
CA THR A 588 19.48 -5.37 14.46
C THR A 588 18.27 -5.69 15.34
N GLU A 589 17.67 -6.87 15.20
CA GLU A 589 16.55 -7.33 16.04
C GLU A 589 16.96 -7.43 17.52
N ALA A 590 18.13 -7.98 17.82
CA ALA A 590 18.66 -8.08 19.18
C ALA A 590 18.98 -6.70 19.78
N SER A 591 19.58 -5.80 18.99
CA SER A 591 19.87 -4.42 19.38
C SER A 591 18.58 -3.66 19.73
N ARG A 592 17.57 -3.73 18.85
CA ARG A 592 16.25 -3.13 19.09
C ARG A 592 15.59 -3.71 20.34
N TRP A 593 15.57 -5.03 20.49
CA TRP A 593 15.01 -5.69 21.67
C TRP A 593 15.67 -5.21 22.97
N LYS A 594 17.00 -5.06 22.98
CA LYS A 594 17.74 -4.56 24.14
C LYS A 594 17.32 -3.12 24.50
N VAL A 595 17.26 -2.22 23.51
CA VAL A 595 16.84 -0.83 23.72
C VAL A 595 15.41 -0.77 24.28
N ILE A 596 14.49 -1.54 23.70
CA ILE A 596 13.10 -1.63 24.14
C ILE A 596 13.02 -2.16 25.58
N ALA A 597 13.71 -3.26 25.89
CA ALA A 597 13.68 -3.88 27.20
C ALA A 597 14.27 -2.97 28.28
N ASP A 598 15.41 -2.32 27.99
CA ASP A 598 16.05 -1.36 28.90
C ASP A 598 15.15 -0.14 29.15
N PHE A 599 14.49 0.37 28.11
CA PHE A 599 13.52 1.46 28.23
C PHE A 599 12.33 1.07 29.12
N LEU A 600 11.63 -0.03 28.80
CA LEU A 600 10.47 -0.48 29.56
C LEU A 600 10.80 -0.78 31.02
N LYS A 601 12.00 -1.29 31.29
CA LYS A 601 12.50 -1.50 32.65
C LYS A 601 12.64 -0.18 33.40
N LYS A 602 13.33 0.82 32.81
CA LYS A 602 13.51 2.15 33.42
C LYS A 602 12.17 2.86 33.65
N THR A 603 11.25 2.80 32.69
CA THR A 603 9.90 3.38 32.82
C THR A 603 9.17 2.77 34.01
N ARG A 604 9.28 1.45 34.22
CA ARG A 604 8.67 0.76 35.37
C ARG A 604 9.27 1.18 36.70
N GLU A 605 10.59 1.36 36.76
CA GLU A 605 11.30 1.77 37.98
C GLU A 605 11.00 3.23 38.37
N ASN A 606 10.71 4.08 37.39
CA ASN A 606 10.52 5.53 37.58
C ASN A 606 9.04 5.97 37.48
N GLU A 607 8.10 5.02 37.45
CA GLU A 607 6.65 5.27 37.33
C GLU A 607 6.24 6.12 36.11
N GLY A 608 6.95 6.02 34.98
CA GLY A 608 6.62 6.71 33.73
C GLY A 608 7.82 6.98 32.83
N ALA A 609 7.56 7.47 31.61
CA ALA A 609 8.60 7.73 30.62
C ALA A 609 9.33 9.07 30.78
N LEU A 610 8.84 9.97 31.64
CA LEU A 610 9.30 11.35 31.74
C LEU A 610 10.80 11.46 32.06
N GLN A 611 11.31 10.65 33.00
CA GLN A 611 12.73 10.66 33.34
C GLN A 611 13.61 10.22 32.18
N PHE A 612 13.13 9.31 31.33
CA PHE A 612 13.84 8.91 30.13
C PHE A 612 13.85 10.06 29.11
N LEU A 613 12.70 10.66 28.84
CA LEU A 613 12.56 11.77 27.88
C LEU A 613 13.38 13.01 28.25
N LEU A 614 13.55 13.29 29.54
CA LEU A 614 14.30 14.44 30.04
C LEU A 614 15.78 14.15 30.30
N SER A 615 16.24 12.91 30.09
CA SER A 615 17.63 12.54 30.33
C SER A 615 18.52 13.05 29.18
N PRO A 616 19.62 13.76 29.50
CA PRO A 616 20.54 14.27 28.47
C PRO A 616 21.27 13.16 27.70
N ASP A 617 21.27 11.94 28.23
CA ASP A 617 21.89 10.76 27.61
C ASP A 617 21.03 10.16 26.49
N ASN A 618 19.75 10.57 26.40
CA ASN A 618 18.81 10.08 25.40
C ASN A 618 18.57 11.16 24.34
N SER A 619 18.98 10.88 23.11
CA SER A 619 18.66 11.74 21.98
C SER A 619 17.36 11.30 21.30
N HIS A 620 16.64 12.28 20.78
CA HIS A 620 15.36 12.10 20.09
C HIS A 620 15.45 12.75 18.72
N LYS A 621 14.62 12.28 17.79
CA LYS A 621 14.45 12.93 16.48
C LYS A 621 13.89 14.35 16.70
N ALA A 622 14.13 15.22 15.73
CA ALA A 622 13.51 16.54 15.73
C ALA A 622 11.98 16.36 15.75
N PHE A 623 11.32 17.14 16.60
CA PHE A 623 9.87 17.08 16.74
C PHE A 623 9.18 17.46 15.44
N ASP A 624 8.20 16.65 15.03
CA ASP A 624 7.32 16.92 13.90
C ASP A 624 5.86 16.95 14.38
N ILE A 625 5.09 17.94 13.91
CA ILE A 625 3.69 18.11 14.32
C ILE A 625 2.80 16.93 13.89
N SER A 626 3.18 16.20 12.83
CA SER A 626 2.51 14.98 12.39
C SER A 626 2.55 13.86 13.43
N GLU A 627 3.46 13.92 14.41
CA GLU A 627 3.53 12.95 15.52
C GLU A 627 2.34 13.09 16.48
N LEU A 628 1.72 14.29 16.53
CA LEU A 628 0.61 14.61 17.43
C LEU A 628 -0.72 14.79 16.70
N THR A 629 -0.69 15.00 15.38
CA THR A 629 -1.87 15.35 14.59
C THR A 629 -2.28 14.20 13.67
N TYR A 630 -3.54 13.78 13.78
CA TYR A 630 -4.15 12.77 12.95
C TYR A 630 -4.95 13.43 11.83
N ASP A 631 -4.45 13.29 10.60
CA ASP A 631 -5.12 13.71 9.37
C ASP A 631 -5.88 12.52 8.76
N PHE A 632 -7.16 12.41 9.08
CA PHE A 632 -7.95 11.29 8.57
C PHE A 632 -8.17 11.36 7.05
N LEU A 633 -8.04 12.51 6.38
CA LEU A 633 -8.19 12.58 4.92
C LEU A 633 -6.99 11.94 4.20
N ARG A 634 -5.78 12.14 4.73
CA ARG A 634 -4.57 11.47 4.22
C ARG A 634 -4.55 9.98 4.59
N GLU A 635 -5.00 9.66 5.80
CA GLU A 635 -4.92 8.31 6.36
C GLU A 635 -6.08 7.40 5.92
N THR A 636 -7.22 7.94 5.49
CA THR A 636 -8.37 7.13 5.07
C THR A 636 -8.02 6.22 3.91
N ARG A 637 -8.52 5.00 3.99
CA ARG A 637 -8.38 4.05 2.89
C ARG A 637 -9.11 4.58 1.68
N LYS A 638 -8.35 4.86 0.62
CA LYS A 638 -8.92 5.09 -0.70
C LYS A 638 -9.63 3.83 -1.14
N ASN A 639 -10.86 3.96 -1.61
CA ASN A 639 -11.47 2.88 -2.39
C ASN A 639 -10.50 2.57 -3.51
N SER A 640 -9.99 1.33 -3.56
CA SER A 640 -9.46 0.81 -4.82
C SER A 640 -10.53 1.13 -5.87
N PRO A 641 -10.22 1.87 -6.95
CA PRO A 641 -11.25 2.21 -7.91
C PRO A 641 -11.94 0.91 -8.31
N PRO A 642 -13.28 0.86 -8.31
CA PRO A 642 -13.95 -0.26 -8.93
C PRO A 642 -13.55 -0.25 -10.41
N VAL A 643 -13.27 -1.47 -10.90
CA VAL A 643 -13.06 -1.90 -12.31
C VAL A 643 -11.61 -2.19 -12.70
#